data_AF-A0A0U1DD33-F1
#
_entry.id   AF-A0A0U1DD33-F1
#
_cell.length_a   1.000
_cell.length_b   1.000
_cell.length_c   1.000
_cell.angle_alpha   90.00
_cell.angle_beta   90.00
_cell.angle_gamma   90.00
#
_symmetry.space_group_name_H-M   'P 1'
#
loop_
_entity.id
_entity.type
_entity.pdbx_description
1 polymer ?
#
loop_
_entity_poly.entity_id
_entity_poly.type
_entity_poly.pdbx_seq_one_letter_code
_entity_poly.pdbx_strand_id
1 'polypeptide(L)'
;MRQLFISYARENRPDVEALVHDLHSLGYDTWLDTSLRGGQTWWHEILQRIADSDVFVAIISGNTLRSVACKRELEWALALNKPVLPLAVEQLPDALPRTLSMRQIVDYSQSCREAALALAGALWTLPPAPPPPEQLPEPPAAPLSYLSDLVDQVGQTEPLTQHQQHQILIQLEPALRSSDTEERRGGRYVLEMFSRRGDLYADVDRTVGHMLETARETRERPATVGTDEPASTPEAAVAARGNLLADAQWADALSAFFAKRWAEAVQRFEALQACYPDEGRVETRLKEARRQWDIDIWAGAADAAAADGDWDAEVAALENLTKVDPDRTDIGARLEYARTAQRHKTLVDEIGALHQAGEWHAVVAAAHELERIAPHDADPNGIVSDARAKIRDAELADRYAQALNHLDQGQWQQAADMLAAIDREQPGYRDAAPLLGAARQRLRERTEVDRSATPSPLGATPPAVPGPVGPEARAAGRRLVVGAVVGVALVAGLVTIAVAQSSKPSQTPTTSTSVATTSAPPVSVQRSGPNETIADYVENNNIHMTTITPGTPGTPTFDFPVPDGWTRIRENDPDQYFGIFFNTPADLGDPPKITATVKKLTGNVDPNKLLDIASGEVKNLTGYNGSDKRSMLSGYPSSQLGGSYAKNGVTRMIAQNTVVTDKKDGVYVVQILAEGAAADTDALKAATGVIVQKTTITP
;
A
#
# COMPACT_ATOMS: atom_id res chain seq x y z
N MET A 1 -47.55 29.29 -34.69
CA MET A 1 -47.71 28.70 -33.35
C MET A 1 -46.30 28.50 -32.80
N ARG A 2 -46.05 28.75 -31.52
CA ARG A 2 -44.71 28.58 -30.95
C ARG A 2 -44.39 27.09 -30.86
N GLN A 3 -43.23 26.69 -31.36
CA GLN A 3 -42.71 25.33 -31.28
C GLN A 3 -41.99 25.14 -29.94
N LEU A 4 -42.48 24.20 -29.12
CA LEU A 4 -41.91 23.88 -27.81
C LEU A 4 -41.11 22.58 -27.91
N PHE A 5 -39.82 22.64 -27.59
CA PHE A 5 -39.03 21.43 -27.38
C PHE A 5 -39.10 21.05 -25.89
N ILE A 6 -39.56 19.84 -25.57
CA ILE A 6 -39.66 19.38 -24.19
C ILE A 6 -38.53 18.39 -23.90
N SER A 7 -37.59 18.79 -23.05
CA SER A 7 -36.51 17.95 -22.55
C SER A 7 -36.92 17.29 -21.24
N TYR A 8 -37.01 15.96 -21.23
CA TYR A 8 -37.48 15.17 -20.10
C TYR A 8 -36.76 13.82 -20.01
N ALA A 9 -36.72 13.24 -18.81
CA ALA A 9 -36.21 11.90 -18.58
C ALA A 9 -37.33 10.89 -18.91
N ARG A 10 -36.97 9.74 -19.50
CA ARG A 10 -37.96 8.74 -19.95
C ARG A 10 -38.86 8.25 -18.80
N GLU A 11 -38.34 8.24 -17.59
CA GLU A 11 -39.04 7.88 -16.36
C GLU A 11 -40.17 8.86 -16.01
N ASN A 12 -40.12 10.11 -16.47
CA ASN A 12 -41.17 11.13 -16.29
C ASN A 12 -42.20 11.15 -17.42
N ARG A 13 -42.19 10.16 -18.33
CA ARG A 13 -43.09 10.10 -19.48
C ARG A 13 -44.58 10.25 -19.11
N PRO A 14 -45.12 9.58 -18.07
CA PRO A 14 -46.54 9.72 -17.71
C PRO A 14 -46.93 11.17 -17.39
N ASP A 15 -46.10 11.88 -16.62
CA ASP A 15 -46.35 13.27 -16.22
C ASP A 15 -46.24 14.24 -17.41
N VAL A 16 -45.28 13.96 -18.31
CA VAL A 16 -45.04 14.78 -19.50
C VAL A 16 -46.11 14.57 -20.57
N GLU A 17 -46.67 13.36 -20.72
CA GLU A 17 -47.79 13.11 -21.63
C GLU A 17 -49.05 13.90 -21.21
N ALA A 18 -49.31 14.02 -19.91
CA ALA A 18 -50.37 14.86 -19.38
C ALA A 18 -50.13 16.36 -19.66
N LEU A 19 -48.90 16.84 -19.42
CA LEU A 19 -48.48 18.21 -19.74
C LEU A 19 -48.65 18.55 -21.22
N VAL A 20 -48.28 17.63 -22.11
CA VAL A 20 -48.36 17.81 -23.57
C VAL A 20 -49.81 17.93 -24.03
N HIS A 21 -50.71 17.12 -23.46
CA HIS A 21 -52.13 17.24 -23.73
C HIS A 21 -52.68 18.63 -23.39
N ASP A 22 -52.26 19.17 -22.25
CA ASP A 22 -52.64 20.52 -21.81
C ASP A 22 -52.02 21.61 -22.71
N LEU A 23 -50.75 21.47 -23.11
CA LEU A 23 -50.07 22.42 -24.01
C LEU A 23 -50.70 22.46 -25.40
N HIS A 24 -51.12 21.32 -25.95
CA HIS A 24 -51.86 21.25 -27.20
C HIS A 24 -53.24 21.92 -27.07
N SER A 25 -53.92 21.72 -25.95
CA SER A 25 -55.21 22.39 -25.65
C SER A 25 -55.06 23.91 -25.53
N LEU A 26 -53.87 24.39 -25.16
CA LEU A 26 -53.50 25.81 -25.13
C LEU A 26 -53.00 26.37 -26.47
N GLY A 27 -52.93 25.56 -27.53
CA GLY A 27 -52.56 25.98 -28.88
C GLY A 27 -51.06 26.06 -29.15
N TYR A 28 -50.24 25.37 -28.35
CA TYR A 28 -48.81 25.19 -28.61
C TYR A 28 -48.56 23.90 -29.39
N ASP A 29 -47.52 23.90 -30.23
CA ASP A 29 -47.03 22.68 -30.87
C ASP A 29 -45.85 22.16 -30.07
N THR A 30 -45.84 20.87 -29.74
CA THR A 30 -44.84 20.29 -28.85
C THR A 30 -44.07 19.17 -29.55
N TRP A 31 -42.76 19.15 -29.31
CA TRP A 31 -41.89 18.08 -29.74
C TRP A 31 -41.33 17.36 -28.51
N LEU A 32 -41.44 16.03 -28.54
CA LEU A 32 -40.95 15.10 -27.52
C LEU A 32 -40.08 14.04 -28.19
N ASP A 33 -38.97 13.67 -27.55
CA ASP A 33 -38.29 12.45 -27.93
C ASP A 33 -39.14 11.23 -27.50
N THR A 34 -39.80 10.59 -28.47
CA THR A 34 -40.64 9.39 -28.27
C THR A 34 -40.05 8.21 -29.04
N SER A 35 -38.96 7.63 -28.52
CA SER A 35 -38.46 6.28 -28.90
C SER A 35 -38.30 6.02 -30.40
N LEU A 36 -37.11 6.33 -30.89
CA LEU A 36 -36.56 6.06 -32.22
C LEU A 36 -36.87 4.66 -32.78
N ARG A 37 -37.32 4.63 -34.05
CA ARG A 37 -37.18 3.47 -34.95
C ARG A 37 -35.72 3.38 -35.39
N GLY A 38 -35.09 2.21 -35.32
CA GLY A 38 -33.66 2.04 -35.60
C GLY A 38 -33.25 2.43 -37.03
N GLY A 39 -32.13 3.16 -37.17
CA GLY A 39 -31.41 3.33 -38.44
C GLY A 39 -30.93 4.74 -38.87
N GLN A 40 -31.09 5.82 -38.08
CA GLN A 40 -30.58 7.17 -38.43
C GLN A 40 -29.69 7.79 -37.34
N THR A 41 -28.85 8.77 -37.72
CA THR A 41 -27.94 9.56 -36.86
C THR A 41 -28.73 10.48 -35.91
N TRP A 42 -29.42 9.86 -34.95
CA TRP A 42 -30.48 10.41 -34.10
C TRP A 42 -30.13 11.69 -33.33
N TRP A 43 -28.87 11.88 -32.92
CA TRP A 43 -28.46 13.04 -32.13
C TRP A 43 -28.43 14.35 -32.92
N HIS A 44 -28.04 14.30 -34.20
CA HIS A 44 -28.06 15.48 -35.06
C HIS A 44 -29.50 16.00 -35.24
N GLU A 45 -30.48 15.09 -35.31
CA GLU A 45 -31.89 15.47 -35.36
C GLU A 45 -32.32 16.17 -34.07
N ILE A 46 -31.97 15.66 -32.89
CA ILE A 46 -32.30 16.29 -31.61
C ILE A 46 -31.72 17.71 -31.51
N LEU A 47 -30.44 17.88 -31.82
CA LEU A 47 -29.79 19.20 -31.78
C LEU A 47 -30.44 20.18 -32.78
N GLN A 48 -30.84 19.68 -33.95
CA GLN A 48 -31.56 20.47 -34.95
C GLN A 48 -32.97 20.84 -34.47
N ARG A 49 -33.70 19.92 -33.83
CA ARG A 49 -35.03 20.19 -33.26
C ARG A 49 -34.97 21.22 -32.14
N ILE A 50 -33.92 21.20 -31.31
CA ILE A 50 -33.66 22.25 -30.32
C ILE A 50 -33.40 23.58 -31.02
N ALA A 51 -32.57 23.59 -32.06
CA ALA A 51 -32.26 24.79 -32.83
C ALA A 51 -33.48 25.38 -33.56
N ASP A 52 -34.42 24.56 -34.01
CA ASP A 52 -35.63 24.98 -34.71
C ASP A 52 -36.78 25.36 -33.77
N SER A 53 -36.67 25.04 -32.47
CA SER A 53 -37.70 25.36 -31.47
C SER A 53 -37.70 26.84 -31.06
N ASP A 54 -38.87 27.37 -30.70
CA ASP A 54 -39.02 28.74 -30.19
C ASP A 54 -38.73 28.83 -28.69
N VAL A 55 -39.05 27.77 -27.94
CA VAL A 55 -38.85 27.69 -26.49
C VAL A 55 -38.39 26.28 -26.13
N PHE A 56 -37.38 26.22 -25.24
CA PHE A 56 -36.90 24.99 -24.65
C PHE A 56 -37.53 24.80 -23.27
N VAL A 57 -38.38 23.80 -23.10
CA VAL A 57 -39.01 23.45 -21.84
C VAL A 57 -38.15 22.40 -21.14
N ALA A 58 -37.55 22.77 -20.01
CA ALA A 58 -36.72 21.89 -19.20
C ALA A 58 -37.56 21.29 -18.07
N ILE A 59 -37.89 20.00 -18.17
CA ILE A 59 -38.56 19.30 -17.08
C ILE A 59 -37.58 19.11 -15.93
N ILE A 60 -37.96 19.52 -14.73
CA ILE A 60 -37.14 19.44 -13.53
C ILE A 60 -37.70 18.36 -12.61
N SER A 61 -36.92 17.29 -12.45
CA SER A 61 -37.15 16.16 -11.57
C SER A 61 -35.80 15.60 -11.12
N GLY A 62 -35.78 14.75 -10.11
CA GLY A 62 -34.60 14.01 -9.70
C GLY A 62 -34.01 13.19 -10.86
N ASN A 63 -34.85 12.70 -11.77
CA ASN A 63 -34.42 11.91 -12.93
C ASN A 63 -33.78 12.78 -14.02
N THR A 64 -34.35 13.95 -14.32
CA THR A 64 -33.76 14.87 -15.33
C THR A 64 -32.47 15.52 -14.83
N LEU A 65 -32.37 15.82 -13.53
CA LEU A 65 -31.12 16.31 -12.91
C LEU A 65 -29.99 15.26 -12.95
N ARG A 66 -30.34 13.99 -13.15
CA ARG A 66 -29.42 12.85 -13.25
C ARG A 66 -29.05 12.51 -14.71
N SER A 67 -29.95 12.73 -15.66
CA SER A 67 -29.76 12.45 -17.10
C SER A 67 -28.65 13.31 -17.76
N VAL A 68 -27.70 12.65 -18.42
CA VAL A 68 -26.64 13.31 -19.20
C VAL A 68 -27.18 13.90 -20.51
N ALA A 69 -28.13 13.21 -21.15
CA ALA A 69 -28.80 13.72 -22.34
C ALA A 69 -29.52 15.05 -22.07
N CYS A 70 -30.36 15.11 -21.02
CA CYS A 70 -31.09 16.33 -20.66
C CYS A 70 -30.14 17.50 -20.30
N LYS A 71 -29.00 17.21 -19.66
CA LYS A 71 -27.97 18.23 -19.37
C LYS A 71 -27.36 18.80 -20.65
N ARG A 72 -26.96 17.94 -21.59
CA ARG A 72 -26.37 18.36 -22.88
C ARG A 72 -27.37 19.11 -23.75
N GLU A 73 -28.63 18.69 -23.76
CA GLU A 73 -29.71 19.39 -24.45
C GLU A 73 -29.93 20.79 -23.85
N LEU A 74 -29.96 20.91 -22.52
CA LEU A 74 -30.08 22.20 -21.83
C LEU A 74 -28.86 23.09 -22.12
N GLU A 75 -27.64 22.55 -22.05
CA GLU A 75 -26.41 23.28 -22.40
C GLU A 75 -26.45 23.78 -23.85
N TRP A 76 -26.90 22.95 -24.79
CA TRP A 76 -27.05 23.34 -26.19
C TRP A 76 -28.10 24.44 -26.37
N ALA A 77 -29.27 24.31 -25.74
CA ALA A 77 -30.31 25.32 -25.79
C ALA A 77 -29.83 26.67 -25.22
N LEU A 78 -29.08 26.64 -24.12
CA LEU A 78 -28.46 27.82 -23.53
C LEU A 78 -27.41 28.44 -24.45
N ALA A 79 -26.57 27.62 -25.09
CA ALA A 79 -25.54 28.07 -26.03
C ALA A 79 -26.14 28.72 -27.29
N LEU A 80 -27.32 28.26 -27.71
CA LEU A 80 -28.12 28.86 -28.79
C LEU A 80 -28.96 30.07 -28.33
N ASN A 81 -28.83 30.51 -27.08
CA ASN A 81 -29.63 31.57 -26.47
C ASN A 81 -31.15 31.32 -26.52
N LYS A 82 -31.58 30.05 -26.49
CA LYS A 82 -33.00 29.72 -26.50
C LYS A 82 -33.68 30.17 -25.19
N PRO A 83 -34.91 30.71 -25.26
CA PRO A 83 -35.73 30.91 -24.07
C PRO A 83 -35.96 29.56 -23.37
N VAL A 84 -35.49 29.43 -22.13
CA VAL A 84 -35.63 28.22 -21.32
C VAL A 84 -36.74 28.40 -20.29
N LEU A 85 -37.72 27.48 -20.29
CA LEU A 85 -38.78 27.39 -19.29
C LEU A 85 -38.53 26.18 -18.37
N PRO A 86 -38.07 26.38 -17.13
CA PRO A 86 -37.98 25.29 -16.15
C PRO A 86 -39.37 24.95 -15.59
N LEU A 87 -39.74 23.68 -15.65
CA LEU A 87 -41.05 23.18 -15.20
C LEU A 87 -40.87 21.95 -14.30
N ALA A 88 -41.30 22.05 -13.04
CA ALA A 88 -41.21 20.95 -12.08
C ALA A 88 -42.44 20.04 -12.20
N VAL A 89 -42.23 18.74 -12.38
CA VAL A 89 -43.30 17.71 -12.41
C VAL A 89 -43.40 16.91 -11.12
N GLU A 90 -42.51 17.17 -10.16
CA GLU A 90 -42.48 16.57 -8.85
C GLU A 90 -41.99 17.58 -7.81
N GLN A 91 -42.08 17.23 -6.52
CA GLN A 91 -41.53 18.06 -5.46
C GLN A 91 -40.00 18.14 -5.58
N LEU A 92 -39.49 19.35 -5.76
CA LEU A 92 -38.08 19.60 -5.99
C LEU A 92 -37.24 19.41 -4.71
N PRO A 93 -35.98 18.95 -4.83
CA PRO A 93 -35.05 18.93 -3.71
C PRO A 93 -34.66 20.35 -3.25
N ASP A 94 -34.27 20.50 -1.98
CA ASP A 94 -33.94 21.79 -1.35
C ASP A 94 -32.80 22.56 -2.04
N ALA A 95 -31.98 21.87 -2.86
CA ALA A 95 -30.87 22.46 -3.59
C ALA A 95 -30.91 22.08 -5.08
N LEU A 96 -30.87 23.09 -5.96
CA LEU A 96 -30.83 22.93 -7.41
C LEU A 96 -29.53 23.52 -8.00
N PRO A 97 -29.06 23.01 -9.15
CA PRO A 97 -27.94 23.61 -9.87
C PRO A 97 -28.14 25.11 -10.11
N ARG A 98 -27.07 25.91 -9.99
CA ARG A 98 -27.11 27.38 -10.15
C ARG A 98 -27.81 27.82 -11.44
N THR A 99 -27.60 27.07 -12.52
CA THR A 99 -28.23 27.30 -13.84
C THR A 99 -29.76 27.26 -13.78
N LEU A 100 -30.34 26.48 -12.88
CA LEU A 100 -31.79 26.37 -12.69
C LEU A 100 -32.28 27.24 -11.52
N SER A 101 -31.48 27.40 -10.46
CA SER A 101 -31.85 28.17 -9.26
C SER A 101 -32.04 29.67 -9.52
N MET A 102 -31.44 30.20 -10.58
CA MET A 102 -31.56 31.62 -10.97
C MET A 102 -32.79 31.91 -11.83
N ARG A 103 -33.63 30.91 -12.14
CA ARG A 103 -34.82 31.04 -12.98
C ARG A 103 -36.09 30.75 -12.18
N GLN A 104 -37.19 31.41 -12.54
CA GLN A 104 -38.49 31.10 -11.96
C GLN A 104 -38.96 29.74 -12.50
N ILE A 105 -39.20 28.78 -11.60
CA ILE A 105 -39.66 27.44 -11.94
C ILE A 105 -41.18 27.41 -11.85
N VAL A 106 -41.85 26.88 -12.87
CA VAL A 106 -43.29 26.62 -12.84
C VAL A 106 -43.51 25.28 -12.15
N ASP A 107 -44.24 25.28 -11.03
CA ASP A 107 -44.66 24.03 -10.38
C ASP A 107 -45.89 23.46 -11.09
N TYR A 108 -45.72 22.27 -11.66
CA TYR A 108 -46.74 21.49 -12.34
C TYR A 108 -46.83 20.07 -11.75
N SER A 109 -46.31 19.86 -10.54
CA SER A 109 -46.35 18.57 -9.83
C SER A 109 -47.77 18.09 -9.50
N GLN A 110 -48.74 19.01 -9.51
CA GLN A 110 -50.16 18.72 -9.45
C GLN A 110 -50.85 19.36 -10.66
N SER A 111 -51.20 18.54 -11.66
CA SER A 111 -51.89 19.00 -12.88
C SER A 111 -53.32 19.47 -12.55
N CYS A 112 -53.43 20.72 -12.12
CA CYS A 112 -54.69 21.39 -11.78
C CYS A 112 -54.88 22.66 -12.61
N ARG A 113 -56.08 23.23 -12.58
CA ARG A 113 -56.42 24.45 -13.34
C ARG A 113 -55.48 25.62 -13.04
N GLU A 114 -55.02 25.75 -11.80
CA GLU A 114 -54.09 26.80 -11.39
C GLU A 114 -52.69 26.60 -11.99
N ALA A 115 -52.18 25.37 -12.00
CA ALA A 115 -50.91 25.02 -12.64
C ALA A 115 -50.94 25.26 -14.15
N ALA A 116 -52.05 24.91 -14.82
CA ALA A 116 -52.24 25.19 -16.25
C ALA A 116 -52.29 26.70 -16.57
N LEU A 117 -52.90 27.51 -15.72
CA LEU A 117 -52.91 28.98 -15.86
C LEU A 117 -51.52 29.59 -15.61
N ALA A 118 -50.78 29.08 -14.62
CA ALA A 118 -49.39 29.49 -14.35
C ALA A 118 -48.46 29.16 -15.52
N LEU A 119 -48.62 27.97 -16.11
CA LEU A 119 -47.91 27.53 -17.32
C LEU A 119 -48.21 28.43 -18.52
N ALA A 120 -49.49 28.69 -18.81
CA ALA A 120 -49.90 29.57 -19.90
C ALA A 120 -49.36 31.00 -19.71
N GLY A 121 -49.41 31.51 -18.46
CA GLY A 121 -48.83 32.81 -18.11
C GLY A 121 -47.32 32.88 -18.33
N ALA A 122 -46.59 31.84 -17.89
CA ALA A 122 -45.13 31.77 -18.07
C ALA A 122 -44.74 31.69 -19.56
N LEU A 123 -45.45 30.91 -20.36
CA LEU A 123 -45.20 30.82 -21.81
C LEU A 123 -45.49 32.13 -22.55
N TRP A 124 -46.46 32.92 -22.08
CA TRP A 124 -46.79 34.22 -22.64
C TRP A 124 -45.74 35.29 -22.34
N THR A 125 -45.13 35.26 -21.15
CA THR A 125 -44.13 36.26 -20.73
C THR A 125 -42.73 36.00 -21.29
N LEU A 126 -42.46 34.81 -21.82
CA LEU A 126 -41.16 34.50 -22.41
C LEU A 126 -40.88 35.36 -23.66
N PRO A 127 -39.66 35.97 -23.73
CA PRO A 127 -39.26 36.74 -24.89
C PRO A 127 -39.17 35.85 -26.14
N PRO A 128 -39.35 36.41 -27.35
CA PRO A 128 -39.11 35.67 -28.58
C PRO A 128 -37.65 35.20 -28.64
N ALA A 129 -37.41 34.06 -29.27
CA ALA A 129 -36.06 33.53 -29.42
C ALA A 129 -35.17 34.54 -30.16
N PRO A 130 -34.02 34.94 -29.58
CA PRO A 130 -33.06 35.80 -30.26
C PRO A 130 -32.47 35.08 -31.49
N PRO A 131 -31.95 35.83 -32.49
CA PRO A 131 -31.23 35.21 -33.59
C PRO A 131 -30.05 34.39 -33.07
N PRO A 132 -29.72 33.25 -33.72
CA PRO A 132 -28.62 32.40 -33.28
C PRO A 132 -27.30 33.19 -33.26
N PRO A 133 -26.35 32.82 -32.38
CA PRO A 133 -25.06 33.50 -32.28
C PRO A 133 -24.30 33.46 -33.61
N GLU A 134 -23.57 34.56 -33.90
CA GLU A 134 -22.83 34.77 -35.16
C GLU A 134 -21.74 33.71 -35.39
N GLN A 135 -21.24 33.09 -34.31
CA GLN A 135 -20.44 31.89 -34.32
C GLN A 135 -21.19 30.81 -33.54
N LEU A 136 -21.63 29.76 -34.24
CA LEU A 136 -22.26 28.61 -33.62
C LEU A 136 -21.20 27.86 -32.79
N PRO A 137 -21.46 27.57 -31.51
CA PRO A 137 -20.58 26.71 -30.73
C PRO A 137 -20.53 25.32 -31.37
N GLU A 138 -19.42 24.60 -31.13
CA GLU A 138 -19.34 23.22 -31.60
C GLU A 138 -20.49 22.40 -31.00
N PRO A 139 -21.24 21.63 -31.83
CA PRO A 139 -22.37 20.86 -31.35
C PRO A 139 -21.88 19.84 -30.32
N PRO A 140 -22.57 19.68 -29.18
CA PRO A 140 -22.16 18.71 -28.18
C PRO A 140 -22.19 17.31 -28.80
N ALA A 141 -21.23 16.46 -28.44
CA ALA A 141 -21.22 15.07 -28.89
C ALA A 141 -22.50 14.34 -28.43
N ALA A 142 -22.92 13.34 -29.20
CA ALA A 142 -24.08 12.52 -28.84
C ALA A 142 -23.92 11.92 -27.44
N PRO A 143 -25.01 11.81 -26.65
CA PRO A 143 -25.02 10.96 -25.47
C PRO A 143 -24.52 9.59 -25.90
N LEU A 144 -23.57 9.04 -25.14
CA LEU A 144 -22.91 7.76 -25.41
C LEU A 144 -21.93 7.73 -26.61
N SER A 145 -21.67 8.83 -27.33
CA SER A 145 -20.73 8.83 -28.48
C SER A 145 -19.33 8.33 -28.12
N TYR A 146 -18.86 8.69 -26.92
CA TYR A 146 -17.58 8.21 -26.41
C TYR A 146 -17.57 6.69 -26.15
N LEU A 147 -18.73 6.07 -25.87
CA LEU A 147 -18.82 4.61 -25.74
C LEU A 147 -18.72 3.92 -27.09
N SER A 148 -19.22 4.52 -28.17
CA SER A 148 -19.02 4.00 -29.53
C SER A 148 -17.55 4.07 -29.94
N ASP A 149 -16.86 5.18 -29.65
CA ASP A 149 -15.42 5.30 -29.88
C ASP A 149 -14.63 4.24 -29.07
N LEU A 150 -15.09 3.94 -27.85
CA LEU A 150 -14.52 2.87 -27.04
C LEU A 150 -14.85 1.47 -27.57
N VAL A 151 -16.05 1.24 -28.13
CA VAL A 151 -16.37 -0.02 -28.82
C VAL A 151 -15.43 -0.23 -30.00
N ASP A 152 -15.18 0.81 -30.79
CA ASP A 152 -14.27 0.75 -31.93
C ASP A 152 -12.81 0.53 -31.49
N GLN A 153 -12.37 1.16 -30.39
CA GLN A 153 -11.03 0.94 -29.82
C GLN A 153 -10.86 -0.46 -29.22
N VAL A 154 -11.84 -0.95 -28.46
CA VAL A 154 -11.83 -2.27 -27.84
C VAL A 154 -12.01 -3.39 -28.88
N GLY A 155 -12.72 -3.12 -29.98
CA GLY A 155 -13.00 -4.06 -31.06
C GLY A 155 -11.87 -4.22 -32.09
N GLN A 156 -10.81 -3.42 -32.02
CA GLN A 156 -9.66 -3.52 -32.93
C GLN A 156 -8.91 -4.84 -32.75
N THR A 157 -8.48 -5.45 -33.86
CA THR A 157 -7.70 -6.71 -33.87
C THR A 157 -6.23 -6.54 -33.46
N GLU A 158 -5.69 -5.32 -33.49
CA GLU A 158 -4.32 -5.06 -33.06
C GLU A 158 -4.22 -5.08 -31.52
N PRO A 159 -3.09 -5.54 -30.96
CA PRO A 159 -2.89 -5.56 -29.52
C PRO A 159 -2.81 -4.13 -28.97
N LEU A 160 -3.61 -3.85 -27.94
CA LEU A 160 -3.65 -2.55 -27.29
C LEU A 160 -2.46 -2.43 -26.33
N THR A 161 -1.76 -1.30 -26.38
CA THR A 161 -0.70 -1.00 -25.41
C THR A 161 -1.26 -0.83 -24.00
N GLN A 162 -0.46 -1.06 -22.97
CA GLN A 162 -0.88 -0.88 -21.57
C GLN A 162 -1.42 0.53 -21.30
N HIS A 163 -0.88 1.56 -21.97
CA HIS A 163 -1.39 2.93 -21.86
C HIS A 163 -2.79 3.09 -22.48
N GLN A 164 -3.02 2.56 -23.69
CA GLN A 164 -4.34 2.58 -24.34
C GLN A 164 -5.38 1.81 -23.51
N GLN A 165 -4.99 0.68 -22.92
CA GLN A 165 -5.85 -0.11 -22.05
C GLN A 165 -6.28 0.65 -20.78
N HIS A 166 -5.36 1.37 -20.13
CA HIS A 166 -5.71 2.25 -18.99
C HIS A 166 -6.57 3.43 -19.41
N GLN A 167 -6.32 4.01 -20.58
CA GLN A 167 -7.12 5.13 -21.09
C GLN A 167 -8.58 4.70 -21.33
N ILE A 168 -8.80 3.49 -21.86
CA ILE A 168 -10.13 2.89 -22.02
C ILE A 168 -10.82 2.76 -20.66
N LEU A 169 -10.11 2.31 -19.61
CA LEU A 169 -10.67 2.19 -18.25
C LEU A 169 -11.08 3.55 -17.66
N ILE A 170 -10.23 4.58 -17.81
CA ILE A 170 -10.52 5.94 -17.35
C ILE A 170 -11.76 6.50 -18.06
N GLN A 171 -11.91 6.25 -19.36
CA GLN A 171 -13.07 6.71 -20.12
C GLN A 171 -14.35 5.89 -19.82
N LEU A 172 -14.23 4.64 -19.36
CA LEU A 172 -15.35 3.80 -18.95
C LEU A 172 -15.88 4.10 -17.55
N GLU A 173 -15.02 4.55 -16.63
CA GLU A 173 -15.38 4.80 -15.22
C GLU A 173 -16.60 5.73 -15.05
N PRO A 174 -16.72 6.88 -15.75
CA PRO A 174 -17.88 7.75 -15.63
C PRO A 174 -19.16 7.10 -16.16
N ALA A 175 -19.06 6.29 -17.22
CA ALA A 175 -20.21 5.58 -17.81
C ALA A 175 -20.79 4.56 -16.83
N LEU A 176 -19.91 3.80 -16.17
CA LEU A 176 -20.28 2.77 -15.20
C LEU A 176 -20.94 3.35 -13.95
N ARG A 177 -20.59 4.58 -13.59
CA ARG A 177 -21.18 5.32 -12.45
C ARG A 177 -22.29 6.28 -12.87
N SER A 178 -22.67 6.32 -14.15
CA SER A 178 -23.72 7.21 -14.61
C SER A 178 -25.04 6.89 -13.90
N SER A 179 -25.87 7.91 -13.73
CA SER A 179 -27.22 7.72 -13.19
C SER A 179 -28.22 7.32 -14.28
N ASP A 180 -27.84 7.49 -15.55
CA ASP A 180 -28.57 7.03 -16.73
C ASP A 180 -28.38 5.52 -16.91
N THR A 181 -29.50 4.79 -17.02
CA THR A 181 -29.52 3.33 -17.16
C THR A 181 -28.97 2.86 -18.49
N GLU A 182 -29.18 3.60 -19.58
CA GLU A 182 -28.67 3.24 -20.91
C GLU A 182 -27.16 3.52 -21.02
N GLU A 183 -26.67 4.61 -20.40
CA GLU A 183 -25.24 4.90 -20.33
C GLU A 183 -24.47 3.87 -19.50
N ARG A 184 -25.02 3.49 -18.35
CA ARG A 184 -24.47 2.38 -17.55
C ARG A 184 -24.49 1.08 -18.34
N ARG A 185 -25.57 0.79 -19.06
CA ARG A 185 -25.69 -0.43 -19.86
C ARG A 185 -24.68 -0.44 -21.01
N GLY A 186 -24.47 0.69 -21.69
CA GLY A 186 -23.45 0.86 -22.70
C GLY A 186 -22.03 0.72 -22.13
N GLY A 187 -21.71 1.41 -21.04
CA GLY A 187 -20.41 1.31 -20.37
C GLY A 187 -20.11 -0.12 -19.91
N ARG A 188 -21.11 -0.85 -19.40
CA ARG A 188 -20.98 -2.27 -19.05
C ARG A 188 -20.74 -3.15 -20.26
N TYR A 189 -21.45 -2.91 -21.37
CA TYR A 189 -21.25 -3.66 -22.60
C TYR A 189 -19.81 -3.52 -23.12
N VAL A 190 -19.26 -2.30 -23.11
CA VAL A 190 -17.87 -2.07 -23.49
C VAL A 190 -16.89 -2.70 -22.50
N LEU A 191 -17.16 -2.63 -21.19
CA LEU A 191 -16.33 -3.27 -20.16
C LEU A 191 -16.31 -4.80 -20.29
N GLU A 192 -17.45 -5.43 -20.59
CA GLU A 192 -17.57 -6.87 -20.85
C GLU A 192 -16.94 -7.28 -22.19
N MET A 193 -16.90 -6.37 -23.18
CA MET A 193 -16.16 -6.59 -24.42
C MET A 193 -14.65 -6.50 -24.17
N PHE A 194 -14.23 -5.51 -23.38
CA PHE A 194 -12.83 -5.30 -23.03
C PHE A 194 -12.27 -6.45 -22.20
N SER A 195 -13.05 -7.02 -21.27
CA SER A 195 -12.64 -8.18 -20.46
C SER A 195 -12.43 -9.48 -21.23
N ARG A 196 -12.93 -9.56 -22.47
CA ARG A 196 -12.77 -10.74 -23.34
C ARG A 196 -11.52 -10.65 -24.21
N ARG A 197 -10.81 -9.53 -24.18
CA ARG A 197 -9.55 -9.35 -24.90
C ARG A 197 -8.46 -10.22 -24.28
N GLY A 198 -7.72 -10.95 -25.11
CA GLY A 198 -6.63 -11.84 -24.66
C GLY A 198 -5.29 -11.14 -24.41
N ASP A 199 -5.20 -9.85 -24.73
CA ASP A 199 -4.01 -9.02 -24.61
C ASP A 199 -4.03 -8.08 -23.40
N LEU A 200 -4.94 -8.30 -22.45
CA LEU A 200 -5.02 -7.49 -21.23
C LEU A 200 -3.78 -7.68 -20.34
N TYR A 201 -3.20 -6.57 -19.87
CA TYR A 201 -2.15 -6.60 -18.86
C TYR A 201 -2.75 -6.92 -17.49
N ALA A 202 -2.01 -7.63 -16.63
CA ALA A 202 -2.54 -8.19 -15.37
C ALA A 202 -3.08 -7.14 -14.37
N ASP A 203 -2.60 -5.91 -14.42
CA ASP A 203 -3.12 -4.77 -13.65
C ASP A 203 -4.43 -4.23 -14.24
N VAL A 204 -4.51 -4.12 -15.56
CA VAL A 204 -5.73 -3.75 -16.29
C VAL A 204 -6.81 -4.82 -16.09
N ASP A 205 -6.48 -6.10 -16.23
CA ASP A 205 -7.42 -7.22 -16.05
C ASP A 205 -7.99 -7.27 -14.63
N ARG A 206 -7.15 -7.05 -13.60
CA ARG A 206 -7.60 -6.91 -12.21
C ARG A 206 -8.55 -5.72 -12.04
N THR A 207 -8.26 -4.60 -12.69
CA THR A 207 -9.09 -3.38 -12.62
C THR A 207 -10.42 -3.57 -13.37
N VAL A 208 -10.40 -4.21 -14.53
CA VAL A 208 -11.59 -4.64 -15.28
C VAL A 208 -12.44 -5.58 -14.42
N GLY A 209 -11.82 -6.56 -13.76
CA GLY A 209 -12.48 -7.48 -12.84
C GLY A 209 -13.15 -6.77 -11.67
N HIS A 210 -12.43 -5.84 -11.02
CA HIS A 210 -12.98 -5.03 -9.94
C HIS A 210 -14.13 -4.13 -10.42
N MET A 211 -13.99 -3.47 -11.58
CA MET A 211 -15.05 -2.64 -12.16
C MET A 211 -16.28 -3.46 -12.56
N LEU A 212 -16.10 -4.70 -13.04
CA LEU A 212 -17.19 -5.64 -13.31
C LEU A 212 -17.91 -6.04 -12.02
N GLU A 213 -17.17 -6.22 -10.93
CA GLU A 213 -17.73 -6.52 -9.61
C GLU A 213 -18.51 -5.34 -9.03
N THR A 214 -17.93 -4.13 -9.04
CA THR A 214 -18.61 -2.90 -8.58
C THR A 214 -19.86 -2.57 -9.41
N ALA A 215 -19.80 -2.78 -10.73
CA ALA A 215 -20.94 -2.60 -11.62
C ALA A 215 -22.04 -3.66 -11.41
N ARG A 216 -21.70 -4.83 -10.86
CA ARG A 216 -22.67 -5.85 -10.43
C ARG A 216 -23.32 -5.49 -9.10
N GLU A 217 -22.56 -5.01 -8.12
CA GLU A 217 -23.07 -4.60 -6.81
C GLU A 217 -24.05 -3.41 -6.89
N THR A 218 -23.83 -2.49 -7.82
CA THR A 218 -24.75 -1.36 -8.08
C THR A 218 -26.13 -1.81 -8.60
N ARG A 219 -26.25 -3.05 -9.12
CA ARG A 219 -27.51 -3.65 -9.60
C ARG A 219 -28.41 -4.13 -8.46
N GLU A 220 -27.86 -4.34 -7.26
CA GLU A 220 -28.53 -5.08 -6.17
C GLU A 220 -29.12 -4.20 -5.07
N ARG A 221 -29.06 -2.87 -5.18
CA ARG A 221 -29.86 -1.96 -4.34
C ARG A 221 -31.21 -1.67 -5.01
N PRO A 222 -32.34 -2.23 -4.54
CA PRO A 222 -33.65 -1.82 -5.01
C PRO A 222 -34.02 -0.49 -4.35
N ALA A 223 -34.46 0.47 -5.15
CA ALA A 223 -35.31 1.54 -4.64
C ALA A 223 -36.64 0.90 -4.24
N THR A 224 -36.98 0.95 -2.96
CA THR A 224 -38.28 0.55 -2.44
C THR A 224 -39.37 1.47 -3.02
N VAL A 225 -40.40 0.89 -3.66
CA VAL A 225 -41.84 1.22 -3.57
C VAL A 225 -42.59 0.52 -4.74
N GLY A 226 -43.73 -0.11 -4.41
CA GLY A 226 -44.85 -0.27 -5.35
C GLY A 226 -45.12 -1.70 -5.82
N THR A 227 -45.84 -2.46 -5.01
CA THR A 227 -46.60 -3.68 -5.36
C THR A 227 -47.36 -3.57 -6.68
N ASP A 228 -47.23 -4.59 -7.54
CA ASP A 228 -48.40 -5.35 -8.00
C ASP A 228 -47.99 -6.73 -8.54
N GLU A 229 -48.67 -7.74 -8.03
CA GLU A 229 -48.61 -9.15 -8.40
C GLU A 229 -49.46 -9.37 -9.67
N PRO A 230 -49.11 -10.33 -10.54
CA PRO A 230 -50.18 -11.10 -11.15
C PRO A 230 -49.97 -12.62 -11.05
N ALA A 231 -51.08 -13.27 -10.77
CA ALA A 231 -51.28 -14.70 -10.54
C ALA A 231 -50.72 -15.59 -11.66
N SER A 232 -50.09 -16.69 -11.25
CA SER A 232 -49.60 -17.77 -12.11
C SER A 232 -50.61 -18.92 -12.17
N THR A 233 -50.95 -19.35 -13.39
CA THR A 233 -51.85 -20.48 -13.68
C THR A 233 -51.11 -21.83 -13.59
N PRO A 234 -51.73 -22.94 -13.14
CA PRO A 234 -51.01 -24.18 -12.77
C PRO A 234 -50.53 -25.06 -13.93
N GLU A 235 -50.78 -24.68 -15.19
CA GLU A 235 -50.59 -25.57 -16.35
C GLU A 235 -49.16 -25.51 -16.94
N ALA A 236 -48.37 -24.47 -16.62
CA ALA A 236 -46.98 -24.33 -17.07
C ALA A 236 -45.97 -25.17 -16.26
N ALA A 237 -46.34 -25.62 -15.05
CA ALA A 237 -45.43 -26.26 -14.11
C ALA A 237 -45.05 -27.71 -14.49
N VAL A 238 -45.83 -28.37 -15.36
CA VAL A 238 -45.57 -29.78 -15.76
C VAL A 238 -44.68 -29.87 -17.00
N ALA A 239 -44.72 -28.87 -17.89
CA ALA A 239 -43.87 -28.79 -19.08
C ALA A 239 -42.44 -28.26 -18.79
N ALA A 240 -42.24 -27.52 -17.70
CA ALA A 240 -40.94 -26.95 -17.32
C ALA A 240 -39.93 -28.02 -16.84
N ARG A 241 -40.39 -29.20 -16.39
CA ARG A 241 -39.53 -30.28 -15.86
C ARG A 241 -38.49 -30.85 -16.84
N GLY A 242 -38.51 -30.45 -18.12
CA GLY A 242 -37.52 -30.84 -19.12
C GLY A 242 -36.60 -29.70 -19.59
N ASN A 243 -36.86 -28.45 -19.19
CA ASN A 243 -36.07 -27.30 -19.63
C ASN A 243 -35.63 -26.47 -18.42
N LEU A 244 -34.43 -26.78 -17.91
CA LEU A 244 -33.80 -26.09 -16.79
C LEU A 244 -33.87 -24.56 -16.92
N LEU A 245 -33.64 -24.01 -18.13
CA LEU A 245 -33.58 -22.55 -18.33
C LEU A 245 -34.94 -21.86 -18.22
N ALA A 246 -36.03 -22.61 -18.38
CA ALA A 246 -37.40 -22.12 -18.20
C ALA A 246 -37.96 -22.45 -16.79
N ASP A 247 -37.20 -23.17 -15.97
CA ASP A 247 -37.58 -23.50 -14.60
C ASP A 247 -37.37 -22.28 -13.70
N ALA A 248 -38.44 -21.83 -13.02
CA ALA A 248 -38.37 -20.72 -12.07
C ALA A 248 -37.39 -21.02 -10.92
N GLN A 249 -37.25 -22.29 -10.53
CA GLN A 249 -36.32 -22.70 -9.47
C GLN A 249 -34.86 -22.47 -9.88
N TRP A 250 -34.53 -22.60 -11.17
CA TRP A 250 -33.21 -22.30 -11.72
C TRP A 250 -32.89 -20.81 -11.64
N ALA A 251 -33.86 -19.94 -11.99
CA ALA A 251 -33.72 -18.50 -11.86
C ALA A 251 -33.56 -18.08 -10.38
N ASP A 252 -34.31 -18.70 -9.48
CA ASP A 252 -34.24 -18.46 -8.04
C ASP A 252 -32.92 -18.91 -7.43
N ALA A 253 -32.35 -20.03 -7.88
CA ALA A 253 -31.06 -20.52 -7.44
C ALA A 253 -29.92 -19.62 -7.94
N LEU A 254 -29.97 -19.18 -9.21
CA LEU A 254 -29.02 -18.21 -9.74
C LEU A 254 -29.15 -16.83 -9.08
N SER A 255 -30.36 -16.42 -8.71
CA SER A 255 -30.57 -15.18 -7.95
C SER A 255 -29.89 -15.25 -6.59
N ALA A 256 -30.02 -16.35 -5.85
CA ALA A 256 -29.31 -16.54 -4.58
C ALA A 256 -27.78 -16.58 -4.79
N PHE A 257 -27.32 -17.26 -5.84
CA PHE A 257 -25.89 -17.36 -6.19
C PHE A 257 -25.27 -16.00 -6.52
N PHE A 258 -25.89 -15.21 -7.41
CA PHE A 258 -25.35 -13.92 -7.81
C PHE A 258 -25.50 -12.85 -6.72
N ALA A 259 -26.53 -12.96 -5.87
CA ALA A 259 -26.69 -12.14 -4.67
C ALA A 259 -25.75 -12.57 -3.52
N LYS A 260 -24.77 -13.45 -3.78
CA LYS A 260 -23.79 -13.97 -2.81
C LYS A 260 -24.41 -14.61 -1.56
N ARG A 261 -25.66 -15.09 -1.64
CA ARG A 261 -26.34 -15.83 -0.57
C ARG A 261 -26.00 -17.31 -0.68
N TRP A 262 -24.74 -17.66 -0.44
CA TRP A 262 -24.20 -18.97 -0.80
C TRP A 262 -24.92 -20.14 -0.14
N ALA A 263 -25.30 -20.04 1.14
CA ALA A 263 -26.06 -21.07 1.83
C ALA A 263 -27.43 -21.35 1.17
N GLU A 264 -28.15 -20.29 0.80
CA GLU A 264 -29.43 -20.41 0.07
C GLU A 264 -29.21 -20.94 -1.36
N ALA A 265 -28.14 -20.51 -2.02
CA ALA A 265 -27.81 -20.95 -3.38
C ALA A 265 -27.48 -22.45 -3.41
N VAL A 266 -26.67 -22.94 -2.46
CA VAL A 266 -26.34 -24.36 -2.30
C VAL A 266 -27.61 -25.18 -2.11
N GLN A 267 -28.47 -24.79 -1.16
CA GLN A 267 -29.74 -25.49 -0.90
C GLN A 267 -30.63 -25.56 -2.15
N ARG A 268 -30.75 -24.45 -2.88
CA ARG A 268 -31.59 -24.38 -4.09
C ARG A 268 -31.00 -25.18 -5.26
N PHE A 269 -29.68 -25.17 -5.44
CA PHE A 269 -29.04 -26.00 -6.46
C PHE A 269 -29.05 -27.49 -6.11
N GLU A 270 -29.00 -27.88 -4.84
CA GLU A 270 -29.19 -29.28 -4.41
C GLU A 270 -30.61 -29.77 -4.73
N ALA A 271 -31.62 -28.94 -4.46
CA ALA A 271 -33.00 -29.24 -4.82
C ALA A 271 -33.16 -29.41 -6.35
N LEU A 272 -32.51 -28.55 -7.13
CA LEU A 272 -32.47 -28.67 -8.60
C LEU A 272 -31.70 -29.90 -9.08
N GLN A 273 -30.61 -30.28 -8.41
CA GLN A 273 -29.85 -31.48 -8.76
C GLN A 273 -30.68 -32.75 -8.59
N ALA A 274 -31.57 -32.79 -7.59
CA ALA A 274 -32.51 -33.90 -7.41
C ALA A 274 -33.55 -33.98 -8.55
N CYS A 275 -33.96 -32.84 -9.12
CA CYS A 275 -34.89 -32.77 -10.25
C CYS A 275 -34.19 -32.99 -11.61
N TYR A 276 -32.92 -32.60 -11.73
CA TYR A 276 -32.11 -32.62 -12.95
C TYR A 276 -30.72 -33.27 -12.70
N PRO A 277 -30.66 -34.59 -12.43
CA PRO A 277 -29.42 -35.25 -12.01
C PRO A 277 -28.32 -35.28 -13.09
N ASP A 278 -28.68 -35.24 -14.37
CA ASP A 278 -27.75 -35.32 -15.50
C ASP A 278 -27.39 -33.93 -16.11
N GLU A 279 -27.85 -32.83 -15.51
CA GLU A 279 -27.65 -31.48 -16.06
C GLU A 279 -26.37 -30.83 -15.50
N GLY A 280 -25.30 -30.89 -16.28
CA GLY A 280 -23.97 -30.40 -15.88
C GLY A 280 -23.91 -28.92 -15.48
N ARG A 281 -24.87 -28.09 -15.90
CA ARG A 281 -24.97 -26.69 -15.45
C ARG A 281 -25.31 -26.58 -13.97
N VAL A 282 -26.22 -27.41 -13.47
CA VAL A 282 -26.60 -27.44 -12.05
C VAL A 282 -25.42 -27.91 -11.22
N GLU A 283 -24.75 -28.99 -11.65
CA GLU A 283 -23.56 -29.51 -10.98
C GLU A 283 -22.43 -28.47 -10.91
N THR A 284 -22.14 -27.79 -12.03
CA THR A 284 -21.11 -26.76 -12.08
C THR A 284 -21.42 -25.60 -11.12
N ARG A 285 -22.67 -25.12 -11.12
CA ARG A 285 -23.08 -24.01 -10.24
C ARG A 285 -23.13 -24.42 -8.77
N LEU A 286 -23.55 -25.64 -8.48
CA LEU A 286 -23.55 -26.18 -7.13
C LEU A 286 -22.12 -26.31 -6.57
N LYS A 287 -21.17 -26.80 -7.37
CA LYS A 287 -19.75 -26.88 -6.99
C LYS A 287 -19.18 -25.51 -6.66
N GLU A 288 -19.45 -24.52 -7.50
CA GLU A 288 -19.00 -23.14 -7.27
C GLU A 288 -19.67 -22.53 -6.03
N ALA A 289 -20.98 -22.73 -5.87
CA ALA A 289 -21.72 -22.22 -4.71
C ALA A 289 -21.20 -22.82 -3.40
N ARG A 290 -20.89 -24.12 -3.39
CA ARG A 290 -20.29 -24.82 -2.24
C ARG A 290 -18.90 -24.31 -1.93
N ARG A 291 -18.04 -24.17 -2.95
CA ARG A 291 -16.70 -23.61 -2.79
C ARG A 291 -16.77 -22.23 -2.15
N GLN A 292 -17.63 -21.35 -2.65
CA GLN A 292 -17.76 -20.00 -2.14
C GLN A 292 -18.40 -19.95 -0.74
N TRP A 293 -19.36 -20.84 -0.45
CA TRP A 293 -19.91 -21.00 0.88
C TRP A 293 -18.86 -21.48 1.89
N ASP A 294 -18.04 -22.47 1.52
CA ASP A 294 -16.94 -22.97 2.36
C ASP A 294 -15.90 -21.86 2.61
N ILE A 295 -15.58 -21.03 1.61
CA ILE A 295 -14.72 -19.85 1.78
C ILE A 295 -15.28 -18.92 2.85
N ASP A 296 -16.56 -18.56 2.77
CA ASP A 296 -17.19 -17.64 3.72
C ASP A 296 -17.24 -18.23 5.14
N ILE A 297 -17.50 -19.54 5.26
CA ILE A 297 -17.51 -20.25 6.55
C ILE A 297 -16.11 -20.27 7.16
N TRP A 298 -15.09 -20.67 6.41
CA TRP A 298 -13.71 -20.75 6.93
C TRP A 298 -13.11 -19.38 7.19
N ALA A 299 -13.40 -18.38 6.36
CA ALA A 299 -12.99 -17.00 6.60
C ALA A 299 -13.63 -16.44 7.88
N GLY A 300 -14.96 -16.62 8.04
CA GLY A 300 -15.65 -16.20 9.26
C GLY A 300 -15.16 -16.93 10.51
N ALA A 301 -14.87 -18.23 10.41
CA ALA A 301 -14.30 -19.01 11.51
C ALA A 301 -12.89 -18.53 11.89
N ALA A 302 -12.04 -18.22 10.90
CA ALA A 302 -10.71 -17.67 11.14
C ALA A 302 -10.77 -16.29 11.82
N ASP A 303 -11.67 -15.41 11.36
CA ASP A 303 -11.85 -14.08 11.94
C ASP A 303 -12.41 -14.13 13.38
N ALA A 304 -13.34 -15.05 13.66
CA ALA A 304 -13.85 -15.28 15.01
C ALA A 304 -12.76 -15.84 15.96
N ALA A 305 -12.00 -16.84 15.49
CA ALA A 305 -10.92 -17.43 16.27
C ALA A 305 -9.80 -16.42 16.58
N ALA A 306 -9.46 -15.56 15.62
CA ALA A 306 -8.52 -14.46 15.82
C ALA A 306 -9.02 -13.46 16.87
N ALA A 307 -10.32 -13.13 16.87
CA ALA A 307 -10.93 -12.23 17.84
C ALA A 307 -10.93 -12.80 19.26
N ASP A 308 -11.11 -14.12 19.40
CA ASP A 308 -11.09 -14.84 20.67
C ASP A 308 -9.66 -15.18 21.16
N GLY A 309 -8.64 -14.98 20.32
CA GLY A 309 -7.26 -15.38 20.60
C GLY A 309 -7.06 -16.91 20.60
N ASP A 310 -7.96 -17.64 19.94
CA ASP A 310 -7.87 -19.10 19.75
C ASP A 310 -7.04 -19.42 18.50
N TRP A 311 -5.72 -19.36 18.66
CA TRP A 311 -4.77 -19.58 17.58
C TRP A 311 -4.85 -21.00 16.98
N ASP A 312 -5.29 -22.00 17.76
CA ASP A 312 -5.46 -23.37 17.28
C ASP A 312 -6.61 -23.45 16.27
N ALA A 313 -7.76 -22.85 16.62
CA ALA A 313 -8.91 -22.75 15.74
C ALA A 313 -8.64 -21.88 14.51
N GLU A 314 -7.89 -20.77 14.67
CA GLU A 314 -7.52 -19.88 13.56
C GLU A 314 -6.63 -20.61 12.54
N VAL A 315 -5.57 -21.30 13.00
CA VAL A 315 -4.68 -22.08 12.11
C VAL A 315 -5.49 -23.14 11.35
N ALA A 316 -6.38 -23.88 12.03
CA ALA A 316 -7.21 -24.89 11.38
C ALA A 316 -8.14 -24.30 10.32
N ALA A 317 -8.77 -23.15 10.60
CA ALA A 317 -9.65 -22.47 9.65
C ALA A 317 -8.87 -21.95 8.43
N LEU A 318 -7.70 -21.33 8.62
CA LEU A 318 -6.85 -20.83 7.54
C LEU A 318 -6.25 -21.96 6.68
N GLU A 319 -5.91 -23.11 7.26
CA GLU A 319 -5.48 -24.29 6.50
C GLU A 319 -6.59 -24.86 5.62
N ASN A 320 -7.83 -24.92 6.13
CA ASN A 320 -8.97 -25.34 5.31
C ASN A 320 -9.30 -24.30 4.23
N LEU A 321 -9.19 -23.01 4.54
CA LEU A 321 -9.34 -21.94 3.56
C LEU A 321 -8.28 -22.05 2.45
N THR A 322 -7.03 -22.39 2.77
CA THR A 322 -5.96 -22.63 1.78
C THR A 322 -6.30 -23.79 0.84
N LYS A 323 -6.98 -24.84 1.33
CA LYS A 323 -7.40 -25.98 0.50
C LYS A 323 -8.53 -25.61 -0.46
N VAL A 324 -9.44 -24.75 -0.03
CA VAL A 324 -10.63 -24.33 -0.80
C VAL A 324 -10.30 -23.20 -1.78
N ASP A 325 -9.36 -22.32 -1.41
CA ASP A 325 -8.94 -21.17 -2.22
C ASP A 325 -7.41 -20.95 -2.19
N PRO A 326 -6.63 -21.72 -2.99
CA PRO A 326 -5.16 -21.65 -2.99
C PRO A 326 -4.60 -20.34 -3.55
N ASP A 327 -5.36 -19.64 -4.41
CA ASP A 327 -4.90 -18.43 -5.11
C ASP A 327 -5.00 -17.17 -4.23
N ARG A 328 -5.59 -17.30 -3.03
CA ARG A 328 -5.81 -16.21 -2.09
C ARG A 328 -4.51 -15.83 -1.36
N THR A 329 -3.98 -14.66 -1.68
CA THR A 329 -2.63 -14.24 -1.26
C THR A 329 -2.51 -13.77 0.20
N ASP A 330 -3.63 -13.45 0.86
CA ASP A 330 -3.67 -12.97 2.26
C ASP A 330 -3.57 -14.10 3.30
N ILE A 331 -3.92 -15.35 2.93
CA ILE A 331 -3.94 -16.48 3.86
C ILE A 331 -2.53 -16.82 4.36
N GLY A 332 -1.51 -16.76 3.50
CA GLY A 332 -0.14 -17.17 3.84
C GLY A 332 0.43 -16.38 5.01
N ALA A 333 0.36 -15.04 4.94
CA ALA A 333 0.85 -14.17 6.00
C ALA A 333 0.06 -14.33 7.30
N ARG A 334 -1.29 -14.47 7.22
CA ARG A 334 -2.14 -14.71 8.38
C ARG A 334 -1.83 -16.05 9.05
N LEU A 335 -1.61 -17.10 8.26
CA LEU A 335 -1.30 -18.44 8.76
C LEU A 335 0.08 -18.48 9.44
N GLU A 336 1.08 -17.79 8.89
CA GLU A 336 2.40 -17.67 9.53
C GLU A 336 2.32 -16.90 10.86
N TYR A 337 1.53 -15.82 10.91
CA TYR A 337 1.28 -15.06 12.13
C TYR A 337 0.59 -15.92 13.19
N ALA A 338 -0.53 -16.57 12.85
CA ALA A 338 -1.29 -17.42 13.76
C ALA A 338 -0.44 -18.58 14.31
N ARG A 339 0.38 -19.22 13.47
CA ARG A 339 1.33 -20.27 13.89
C ARG A 339 2.40 -19.75 14.85
N THR A 340 2.89 -18.53 14.63
CA THR A 340 3.87 -17.90 15.53
C THR A 340 3.24 -17.60 16.89
N ALA A 341 2.02 -17.08 16.91
CA ALA A 341 1.26 -16.81 18.12
C ALA A 341 0.90 -18.10 18.89
N GLN A 342 0.48 -19.15 18.17
CA GLN A 342 0.25 -20.49 18.73
C GLN A 342 1.51 -21.04 19.41
N ARG A 343 2.67 -20.93 18.74
CA ARG A 343 3.96 -21.39 19.28
C ARG A 343 4.41 -20.57 20.48
N HIS A 344 4.20 -19.25 20.47
CA HIS A 344 4.46 -18.38 21.62
C HIS A 344 3.66 -18.82 22.84
N LYS A 345 2.33 -18.98 22.70
CA LYS A 345 1.44 -19.46 23.76
C LYS A 345 1.91 -20.80 24.32
N THR A 346 2.18 -21.77 23.44
CA THR A 346 2.65 -23.11 23.82
C THR A 346 3.95 -23.05 24.63
N LEU A 347 4.93 -22.26 24.17
CA LEU A 347 6.21 -22.10 24.87
C LEU A 347 6.06 -21.44 26.24
N VAL A 348 5.17 -20.45 26.37
CA VAL A 348 4.86 -19.82 27.66
C VAL A 348 4.27 -20.85 28.64
N ASP A 349 3.33 -21.68 28.18
CA ASP A 349 2.73 -22.74 28.98
C ASP A 349 3.76 -23.81 29.39
N GLU A 350 4.62 -24.25 28.45
CA GLU A 350 5.70 -25.20 28.71
C GLU A 350 6.74 -24.63 29.70
N ILE A 351 7.14 -23.37 29.55
CA ILE A 351 8.02 -22.67 30.49
C ILE A 351 7.41 -22.66 31.89
N GLY A 352 6.11 -22.36 32.00
CA GLY A 352 5.38 -22.42 33.26
C GLY A 352 5.38 -23.82 33.89
N ALA A 353 5.14 -24.87 33.09
CA ALA A 353 5.15 -26.25 33.56
C ALA A 353 6.54 -26.72 33.99
N LEU A 354 7.59 -26.39 33.24
CA LEU A 354 8.99 -26.70 33.57
C LEU A 354 9.42 -26.00 34.86
N HIS A 355 8.97 -24.75 35.07
CA HIS A 355 9.22 -24.02 36.31
C HIS A 355 8.54 -24.69 37.50
N GLN A 356 7.27 -25.10 37.37
CA GLN A 356 6.57 -25.85 38.42
C GLN A 356 7.23 -27.21 38.72
N ALA A 357 7.81 -27.86 37.72
CA ALA A 357 8.53 -29.12 37.87
C ALA A 357 9.94 -28.95 38.49
N GLY A 358 10.45 -27.71 38.58
CA GLY A 358 11.80 -27.42 39.09
C GLY A 358 12.93 -27.67 38.08
N GLU A 359 12.61 -27.82 36.80
CA GLU A 359 13.56 -28.09 35.72
C GLU A 359 14.21 -26.80 35.20
N TRP A 360 15.02 -26.15 36.05
CA TRP A 360 15.52 -24.77 35.80
C TRP A 360 16.31 -24.60 34.51
N HIS A 361 17.15 -25.57 34.15
CA HIS A 361 17.94 -25.50 32.91
C HIS A 361 17.05 -25.62 31.66
N ALA A 362 16.00 -26.44 31.73
CA ALA A 362 15.03 -26.57 30.65
C ALA A 362 14.19 -25.30 30.48
N VAL A 363 13.82 -24.63 31.58
CA VAL A 363 13.17 -23.30 31.54
C VAL A 363 14.03 -22.31 30.75
N VAL A 364 15.32 -22.21 31.06
CA VAL A 364 16.22 -21.29 30.35
C VAL A 364 16.38 -21.68 28.88
N ALA A 365 16.44 -22.97 28.55
CA ALA A 365 16.50 -23.42 27.16
C ALA A 365 15.24 -23.04 26.37
N ALA A 366 14.06 -23.31 26.91
CA ALA A 366 12.78 -22.93 26.30
C ALA A 366 12.64 -21.40 26.15
N ALA A 367 13.18 -20.62 27.10
CA ALA A 367 13.18 -19.16 27.03
C ALA A 367 14.01 -18.60 25.85
N HIS A 368 15.10 -19.25 25.45
CA HIS A 368 15.87 -18.81 24.27
C HIS A 368 15.09 -19.01 22.97
N GLU A 369 14.27 -20.06 22.89
CA GLU A 369 13.36 -20.27 21.76
C GLU A 369 12.26 -19.20 21.76
N LEU A 370 11.72 -18.86 22.93
CA LEU A 370 10.74 -17.78 23.09
C LEU A 370 11.31 -16.41 22.67
N GLU A 371 12.55 -16.10 23.06
CA GLU A 371 13.24 -14.85 22.71
C GLU A 371 13.42 -14.69 21.19
N ARG A 372 13.60 -15.77 20.44
CA ARG A 372 13.69 -15.73 18.97
C ARG A 372 12.39 -15.32 18.30
N ILE A 373 11.25 -15.74 18.84
CA ILE A 373 9.92 -15.48 18.25
C ILE A 373 9.26 -14.23 18.83
N ALA A 374 9.52 -13.92 20.09
CA ALA A 374 8.94 -12.78 20.82
C ALA A 374 9.96 -12.15 21.77
N PRO A 375 10.91 -11.33 21.26
CA PRO A 375 11.97 -10.73 22.09
C PRO A 375 11.45 -9.86 23.24
N HIS A 376 10.27 -9.26 23.07
CA HIS A 376 9.67 -8.36 24.07
C HIS A 376 9.01 -9.11 25.23
N ASP A 377 8.82 -10.43 25.12
CA ASP A 377 8.18 -11.28 26.13
C ASP A 377 9.09 -12.45 26.55
N ALA A 378 10.40 -12.22 26.54
CA ALA A 378 11.41 -13.25 26.80
C ALA A 378 11.47 -13.73 28.26
N ASP A 379 10.77 -13.07 29.20
CA ASP A 379 10.69 -13.48 30.60
C ASP A 379 9.25 -13.43 31.13
N PRO A 380 8.40 -14.39 30.73
CA PRO A 380 7.00 -14.42 31.14
C PRO A 380 6.86 -14.47 32.65
N ASN A 381 6.21 -13.45 33.23
CA ASN A 381 5.98 -13.32 34.68
C ASN A 381 7.24 -13.42 35.56
N GLY A 382 8.45 -13.17 35.02
CA GLY A 382 9.70 -13.28 35.77
C GLY A 382 10.20 -14.72 36.01
N ILE A 383 9.58 -15.72 35.38
CA ILE A 383 9.88 -17.15 35.56
C ILE A 383 11.32 -17.49 35.14
N VAL A 384 11.79 -16.91 34.04
CA VAL A 384 13.13 -17.17 33.50
C VAL A 384 14.19 -16.54 34.40
N SER A 385 13.92 -15.34 34.91
CA SER A 385 14.79 -14.68 35.89
C SER A 385 14.91 -15.47 37.19
N ASP A 386 13.80 -16.01 37.71
CA ASP A 386 13.80 -16.87 38.89
C ASP A 386 14.57 -18.18 38.63
N ALA A 387 14.31 -18.87 37.52
CA ALA A 387 15.05 -20.07 37.14
C ALA A 387 16.56 -19.82 37.02
N ARG A 388 16.98 -18.70 36.42
CA ARG A 388 18.39 -18.29 36.36
C ARG A 388 18.99 -18.04 37.75
N ALA A 389 18.21 -17.49 38.68
CA ALA A 389 18.64 -17.34 40.07
C ALA A 389 18.83 -18.69 40.77
N LYS A 390 17.90 -19.64 40.58
CA LYS A 390 18.01 -21.01 41.12
C LYS A 390 19.23 -21.76 40.59
N ILE A 391 19.55 -21.63 39.30
CA ILE A 391 20.76 -22.21 38.70
C ILE A 391 22.01 -21.63 39.36
N ARG A 392 22.11 -20.30 39.46
CA ARG A 392 23.25 -19.64 40.10
C ARG A 392 23.43 -20.07 41.55
N ASP A 393 22.34 -20.15 42.31
CA ASP A 393 22.37 -20.58 43.72
C ASP A 393 22.90 -22.02 43.87
N ALA A 394 22.51 -22.92 42.96
CA ALA A 394 22.98 -24.30 42.93
C ALA A 394 24.48 -24.39 42.54
N GLU A 395 24.90 -23.65 41.52
CA GLU A 395 26.31 -23.58 41.10
C GLU A 395 27.22 -23.01 42.20
N LEU A 396 26.73 -22.02 42.94
CA LEU A 396 27.44 -21.48 44.11
C LEU A 396 27.53 -22.52 45.22
N ALA A 397 26.48 -23.31 45.45
CA ALA A 397 26.49 -24.38 46.45
C ALA A 397 27.50 -25.49 46.10
N ASP A 398 27.56 -25.90 44.82
CA ASP A 398 28.52 -26.91 44.35
C ASP A 398 29.97 -26.41 44.42
N ARG A 399 30.24 -25.17 43.99
CA ARG A 399 31.57 -24.54 44.11
C ARG A 399 31.99 -24.41 45.57
N TYR A 400 31.05 -24.06 46.45
CA TYR A 400 31.29 -23.97 47.88
C TYR A 400 31.61 -25.35 48.48
N ALA A 401 30.88 -26.41 48.11
CA ALA A 401 31.17 -27.78 48.55
C ALA A 401 32.54 -28.28 48.06
N GLN A 402 32.93 -27.96 46.82
CA GLN A 402 34.27 -28.25 46.30
C GLN A 402 35.34 -27.51 47.10
N ALA A 403 35.12 -26.24 47.42
CA ALA A 403 36.05 -25.47 48.24
C ALA A 403 36.26 -26.09 49.63
N LEU A 404 35.20 -26.58 50.28
CA LEU A 404 35.30 -27.32 51.54
C LEU A 404 36.13 -28.61 51.39
N ASN A 405 35.90 -29.39 50.33
CA ASN A 405 36.72 -30.58 50.05
C ASN A 405 38.20 -30.25 49.87
N HIS A 406 38.53 -29.14 49.22
CA HIS A 406 39.92 -28.68 49.08
C HIS A 406 40.53 -28.24 50.41
N LEU A 407 39.76 -27.63 51.32
CA LEU A 407 40.20 -27.34 52.68
C LEU A 407 40.52 -28.63 53.44
N ASP A 408 39.65 -29.64 53.35
CA ASP A 408 39.84 -30.94 54.00
C ASP A 408 41.06 -31.69 53.45
N GLN A 409 41.34 -31.56 52.16
CA GLN A 409 42.51 -32.14 51.50
C GLN A 409 43.82 -31.34 51.71
N GLY A 410 43.77 -30.22 52.44
CA GLY A 410 44.93 -29.36 52.69
C GLY A 410 45.42 -28.57 51.46
N GLN A 411 44.57 -28.44 50.44
CA GLN A 411 44.83 -27.68 49.20
C GLN A 411 44.41 -26.21 49.37
N TRP A 412 45.02 -25.53 50.35
CA TRP A 412 44.62 -24.20 50.82
C TRP A 412 44.57 -23.12 49.75
N GLN A 413 45.44 -23.18 48.73
CA GLN A 413 45.48 -22.21 47.63
C GLN A 413 44.23 -22.34 46.74
N GLN A 414 43.90 -23.55 46.30
CA GLN A 414 42.73 -23.82 45.46
C GLN A 414 41.44 -23.48 46.20
N ALA A 415 41.35 -23.82 47.48
CA ALA A 415 40.22 -23.43 48.32
C ALA A 415 40.08 -21.91 48.46
N ALA A 416 41.18 -21.19 48.72
CA ALA A 416 41.15 -19.73 48.82
C ALA A 416 40.75 -19.06 47.50
N ASP A 417 41.21 -19.57 46.36
CA ASP A 417 40.86 -19.02 45.06
C ASP A 417 39.36 -19.22 44.74
N MET A 418 38.82 -20.41 45.04
CA MET A 418 37.38 -20.68 44.88
C MET A 418 36.50 -19.86 45.84
N LEU A 419 36.85 -19.78 47.13
CA LEU A 419 36.08 -18.99 48.10
C LEU A 419 36.13 -17.49 47.78
N ALA A 420 37.26 -16.99 47.29
CA ALA A 420 37.38 -15.61 46.83
C ALA A 420 36.61 -15.34 45.53
N ALA A 421 36.34 -16.36 44.70
CA ALA A 421 35.45 -16.23 43.55
C ALA A 421 33.98 -16.17 44.01
N ILE A 422 33.57 -17.04 44.93
CA ILE A 422 32.22 -17.07 45.51
C ILE A 422 31.88 -15.75 46.21
N ASP A 423 32.77 -15.23 47.08
CA ASP A 423 32.54 -13.98 47.81
C ASP A 423 32.52 -12.74 46.90
N ARG A 424 33.22 -12.79 45.76
CA ARG A 424 33.14 -11.74 44.73
C ARG A 424 31.81 -11.75 43.98
N GLU A 425 31.26 -12.94 43.73
CA GLU A 425 30.01 -13.12 42.99
C GLU A 425 28.78 -12.86 43.86
N GLN A 426 28.78 -13.37 45.10
CA GLN A 426 27.74 -13.13 46.10
C GLN A 426 28.38 -12.84 47.47
N PRO A 427 28.61 -11.55 47.80
CA PRO A 427 29.14 -11.16 49.09
C PRO A 427 28.26 -11.67 50.23
N GLY A 428 28.87 -12.31 51.23
CA GLY A 428 28.13 -12.87 52.37
C GLY A 428 27.44 -14.22 52.09
N TYR A 429 27.83 -14.93 51.03
CA TYR A 429 27.36 -16.30 50.80
C TYR A 429 27.85 -17.25 51.91
N ARG A 430 26.94 -17.61 52.81
CA ARG A 430 27.19 -18.48 53.98
C ARG A 430 28.40 -17.98 54.79
N ASP A 431 29.39 -18.83 55.03
CA ASP A 431 30.64 -18.58 55.75
C ASP A 431 31.87 -18.59 54.79
N ALA A 432 31.67 -18.30 53.50
CA ALA A 432 32.76 -18.29 52.52
C ALA A 432 33.87 -17.27 52.85
N ALA A 433 33.50 -16.06 53.30
CA ALA A 433 34.44 -15.01 53.70
C ALA A 433 35.33 -15.38 54.91
N PRO A 434 34.79 -15.88 56.04
CA PRO A 434 35.63 -16.33 57.15
C PRO A 434 36.49 -17.55 56.79
N LEU A 435 35.98 -18.50 55.99
CA LEU A 435 36.77 -19.65 55.51
C LEU A 435 37.92 -19.22 54.60
N LEU A 436 37.71 -18.22 53.74
CA LEU A 436 38.75 -17.62 52.91
C LEU A 436 39.87 -17.01 53.78
N GLY A 437 39.50 -16.32 54.85
CA GLY A 437 40.45 -15.78 55.83
C GLY A 437 41.32 -16.87 56.45
N ALA A 438 40.70 -17.97 56.90
CA ALA A 438 41.38 -19.11 57.48
C ALA A 438 42.33 -19.81 56.49
N ALA A 439 41.90 -20.01 55.24
CA ALA A 439 42.72 -20.63 54.20
C ALA A 439 43.97 -19.78 53.87
N ARG A 440 43.80 -18.46 53.76
CA ARG A 440 44.92 -17.52 53.53
C ARG A 440 45.92 -17.50 54.68
N GLN A 441 45.45 -17.65 55.92
CA GLN A 441 46.33 -17.73 57.08
C GLN A 441 47.19 -19.00 57.04
N ARG A 442 46.58 -20.17 56.77
CA ARG A 442 47.30 -21.45 56.62
C ARG A 442 48.39 -21.40 55.52
N LEU A 443 48.12 -20.70 54.41
CA LEU A 443 49.11 -20.49 53.35
C LEU A 443 50.32 -19.66 53.80
N ARG A 444 50.08 -18.60 54.58
CA ARG A 444 51.15 -17.76 55.15
C ARG A 444 52.02 -18.55 56.12
N GLU A 445 51.39 -19.30 57.03
CA GLU A 445 52.10 -20.17 57.99
C GLU A 445 52.98 -21.19 57.26
N ARG A 446 52.50 -21.81 56.16
CA ARG A 446 53.29 -22.76 55.38
C ARG A 446 54.46 -22.11 54.64
N THR A 447 54.29 -20.91 54.09
CA THR A 447 55.39 -20.17 53.44
C THR A 447 56.43 -19.66 54.43
N GLU A 448 56.03 -19.39 55.67
CA GLU A 448 56.92 -18.99 56.76
C GLU A 448 57.74 -20.19 57.29
N VAL A 449 57.12 -21.38 57.36
CA VAL A 449 57.81 -22.65 57.67
C VAL A 449 58.81 -23.02 56.56
N ASP A 450 58.46 -22.91 55.27
CA ASP A 450 59.39 -23.17 54.15
C ASP A 450 60.57 -22.16 54.12
N ARG A 451 60.33 -20.88 54.41
CA ARG A 451 61.40 -19.88 54.55
C ARG A 451 62.36 -20.18 55.70
N SER A 452 61.85 -20.72 56.79
CA SER A 452 62.64 -21.10 57.96
C SER A 452 63.48 -22.37 57.73
N ALA A 453 63.17 -23.17 56.69
CA ALA A 453 63.87 -24.40 56.33
C ALA A 453 65.01 -24.22 55.30
N THR A 454 65.28 -23.00 54.83
CA THR A 454 66.36 -22.73 53.85
C THR A 454 67.64 -22.23 54.55
N PRO A 455 68.80 -22.94 54.51
CA PRO A 455 70.01 -22.47 55.18
C PRO A 455 70.73 -21.39 54.35
N SER A 456 71.16 -20.30 55.01
CA SER A 456 71.98 -19.24 54.41
C SER A 456 73.45 -19.66 54.29
N PRO A 457 74.18 -19.37 53.19
CA PRO A 457 75.63 -19.55 53.15
C PRO A 457 76.38 -18.22 53.41
N LEU A 458 77.31 -18.27 54.36
CA LEU A 458 78.40 -17.32 54.57
C LEU A 458 79.67 -17.86 53.87
N GLY A 459 80.49 -16.97 53.29
CA GLY A 459 81.94 -17.22 53.10
C GLY A 459 82.50 -16.98 51.70
N ALA A 460 83.63 -16.25 51.64
CA ALA A 460 84.31 -15.74 50.45
C ALA A 460 85.36 -16.70 49.81
N THR A 461 85.58 -16.50 48.50
CA THR A 461 86.65 -16.84 47.49
C THR A 461 88.06 -17.37 47.91
N PRO A 462 88.96 -17.83 46.98
CA PRO A 462 88.97 -18.81 45.85
C PRO A 462 90.31 -19.68 45.84
N PRO A 463 90.93 -20.20 44.74
CA PRO A 463 90.51 -20.94 43.51
C PRO A 463 91.25 -22.32 43.31
N ALA A 464 90.80 -23.18 42.37
CA ALA A 464 91.63 -24.08 41.51
C ALA A 464 90.80 -24.91 40.49
N VAL A 465 91.40 -25.16 39.31
CA VAL A 465 90.97 -25.89 38.08
C VAL A 465 91.85 -27.18 37.96
N PRO A 466 91.71 -28.24 37.09
CA PRO A 466 90.81 -28.54 35.92
C PRO A 466 90.20 -29.98 35.78
N GLY A 467 89.12 -30.07 34.98
CA GLY A 467 88.85 -31.03 33.86
C GLY A 467 88.58 -32.54 34.12
N PRO A 468 88.21 -33.36 33.10
CA PRO A 468 87.54 -33.04 31.82
C PRO A 468 86.45 -34.11 31.37
N VAL A 469 85.97 -33.92 30.13
CA VAL A 469 85.39 -34.89 29.15
C VAL A 469 83.87 -35.19 29.15
N GLY A 470 83.22 -34.88 28.01
CA GLY A 470 81.82 -35.17 27.63
C GLY A 470 81.59 -36.60 27.11
N PRO A 471 80.77 -36.88 26.07
CA PRO A 471 80.07 -35.97 25.14
C PRO A 471 78.60 -36.37 24.76
N GLU A 472 78.06 -35.67 23.75
CA GLU A 472 76.98 -36.07 22.81
C GLU A 472 75.50 -36.02 23.27
N ALA A 473 74.51 -35.62 22.47
CA ALA A 473 74.43 -34.96 21.16
C ALA A 473 72.96 -34.61 20.84
N ARG A 474 72.79 -33.75 19.81
CA ARG A 474 71.59 -33.46 18.97
C ARG A 474 70.57 -32.46 19.54
N ALA A 475 70.49 -31.21 19.10
CA ALA A 475 70.37 -30.57 17.77
C ALA A 475 68.92 -30.45 17.24
N ALA A 476 68.68 -29.25 16.67
CA ALA A 476 67.55 -28.76 15.86
C ALA A 476 66.39 -28.11 16.66
N GLY A 477 65.94 -26.88 16.38
CA GLY A 477 66.34 -25.88 15.40
C GLY A 477 65.61 -24.56 15.70
N ARG A 478 66.27 -23.44 15.40
CA ARG A 478 65.80 -22.08 15.58
C ARG A 478 65.00 -21.65 14.34
N ARG A 479 63.83 -21.02 14.50
CA ARG A 479 63.46 -19.76 13.81
C ARG A 479 62.08 -19.24 14.25
N LEU A 480 62.08 -17.92 14.51
CA LEU A 480 60.94 -17.02 14.54
C LEU A 480 60.04 -17.19 13.30
N VAL A 481 58.72 -17.15 13.51
CA VAL A 481 57.78 -16.47 12.60
C VAL A 481 56.71 -15.79 13.45
N VAL A 482 56.47 -14.53 13.10
CA VAL A 482 55.46 -13.58 13.57
C VAL A 482 54.05 -14.11 13.29
N GLY A 483 53.17 -14.14 14.30
CA GLY A 483 51.74 -14.44 14.15
C GLY A 483 50.91 -13.22 14.56
N ALA A 484 50.24 -12.63 13.58
CA ALA A 484 49.52 -11.37 13.67
C ALA A 484 48.24 -11.46 14.53
N VAL A 485 47.98 -10.36 15.23
CA VAL A 485 46.75 -10.01 15.93
C VAL A 485 45.66 -9.73 14.89
N VAL A 486 44.52 -10.44 14.97
CA VAL A 486 43.27 -10.02 14.32
C VAL A 486 42.30 -9.63 15.42
N GLY A 487 42.18 -8.32 15.63
CA GLY A 487 41.07 -7.72 16.34
C GLY A 487 39.91 -7.53 15.37
N VAL A 488 38.75 -8.10 15.70
CA VAL A 488 37.49 -7.82 15.00
C VAL A 488 36.83 -6.66 15.73
N ALA A 489 36.93 -5.47 15.14
CA ALA A 489 36.20 -4.28 15.55
C ALA A 489 34.95 -4.15 14.69
N LEU A 490 33.78 -4.42 15.28
CA LEU A 490 32.47 -4.10 14.72
C LEU A 490 32.10 -2.69 15.21
N VAL A 491 32.20 -1.70 14.33
CA VAL A 491 31.72 -0.34 14.59
C VAL A 491 30.30 -0.21 14.03
N ALA A 492 29.31 -0.29 14.92
CA ALA A 492 27.94 0.11 14.65
C ALA A 492 27.82 1.62 14.91
N GLY A 493 27.66 2.41 13.84
CA GLY A 493 27.44 3.85 13.94
C GLY A 493 25.95 4.19 14.00
N LEU A 494 25.37 4.14 15.21
CA LEU A 494 24.07 4.74 15.54
C LEU A 494 24.25 6.26 15.73
N VAL A 495 23.56 7.07 14.93
CA VAL A 495 23.41 8.51 15.19
C VAL A 495 22.16 8.73 16.04
N THR A 496 22.37 9.06 17.30
CA THR A 496 21.36 9.60 18.22
C THR A 496 21.14 11.08 17.92
N ILE A 497 19.91 11.49 17.65
CA ILE A 497 19.53 12.90 17.48
C ILE A 497 19.30 13.51 18.86
N ALA A 498 20.15 14.47 19.25
CA ALA A 498 19.88 15.37 20.37
C ALA A 498 19.36 16.70 19.81
N VAL A 499 18.09 17.02 20.09
CA VAL A 499 17.48 18.32 19.75
C VAL A 499 17.94 19.34 20.79
N ALA A 500 18.85 20.23 20.40
CA ALA A 500 19.18 21.43 21.17
C ALA A 500 18.58 22.65 20.46
N GLN A 501 17.55 23.24 21.09
CA GLN A 501 16.95 24.50 20.66
C GLN A 501 17.91 25.66 20.98
N SER A 502 18.22 26.48 19.99
CA SER A 502 18.70 27.84 20.23
C SER A 502 18.16 28.81 19.20
N SER A 503 17.50 29.81 19.75
CA SER A 503 16.70 30.88 19.15
C SER A 503 17.55 32.13 18.85
N LYS A 504 17.39 32.75 17.67
CA LYS A 504 17.33 34.22 17.41
C LYS A 504 17.32 34.58 15.90
N PRO A 505 16.95 35.82 15.49
CA PRO A 505 15.73 36.03 14.71
C PRO A 505 15.92 36.65 13.32
N SER A 506 14.83 36.54 12.53
CA SER A 506 14.23 37.48 11.57
C SER A 506 15.11 38.35 10.67
N GLN A 507 14.87 38.24 9.35
CA GLN A 507 14.74 39.38 8.46
C GLN A 507 13.98 39.00 7.17
N THR A 508 12.76 39.51 7.03
CA THR A 508 12.11 39.82 5.74
C THR A 508 12.57 41.23 5.33
N PRO A 509 12.59 41.62 4.04
CA PRO A 509 11.33 41.99 3.38
C PRO A 509 11.25 41.88 1.82
N THR A 510 10.01 42.04 1.34
CA THR A 510 9.56 42.75 0.12
C THR A 510 9.62 42.11 -1.27
N THR A 511 8.46 41.57 -1.65
CA THR A 511 7.59 41.91 -2.81
C THR A 511 8.19 42.65 -4.02
N SER A 512 8.00 42.07 -5.21
CA SER A 512 7.58 42.80 -6.41
C SER A 512 6.82 41.86 -7.37
N THR A 513 5.58 42.24 -7.65
CA THR A 513 4.65 41.62 -8.59
C THR A 513 4.97 42.12 -10.01
N SER A 514 5.03 41.24 -11.00
CA SER A 514 4.81 41.58 -12.40
C SER A 514 4.02 40.47 -13.08
N VAL A 515 2.87 40.87 -13.65
CA VAL A 515 1.94 40.04 -14.40
C VAL A 515 2.33 40.14 -15.89
N ALA A 516 2.50 39.01 -16.57
CA ALA A 516 2.43 38.94 -18.02
C ALA A 516 1.92 37.56 -18.47
N THR A 517 0.93 37.61 -19.35
CA THR A 517 0.10 36.52 -19.83
C THR A 517 0.77 35.79 -21.00
N THR A 518 0.42 34.50 -21.14
CA THR A 518 0.34 33.68 -22.37
C THR A 518 1.56 32.88 -22.84
N SER A 519 1.26 31.62 -23.21
CA SER A 519 2.05 30.54 -23.82
C SER A 519 3.08 29.81 -22.95
N ALA A 520 2.84 28.52 -22.73
CA ALA A 520 3.73 27.59 -22.05
C ALA A 520 4.98 27.25 -22.90
N PRO A 521 6.16 27.15 -22.26
CA PRO A 521 7.24 26.30 -22.75
C PRO A 521 7.88 25.48 -21.59
N PRO A 522 8.81 24.54 -21.90
CA PRO A 522 9.00 23.28 -21.18
C PRO A 522 9.62 23.45 -19.79
N VAL A 523 9.40 22.45 -18.93
CA VAL A 523 10.06 22.33 -17.61
C VAL A 523 11.57 22.39 -17.83
N SER A 524 12.15 23.55 -17.57
CA SER A 524 13.56 23.85 -17.73
C SER A 524 14.24 23.77 -16.36
N VAL A 525 15.36 23.07 -16.34
CA VAL A 525 16.24 22.78 -15.22
C VAL A 525 16.49 24.04 -14.38
N GLN A 526 16.12 23.99 -13.10
CA GLN A 526 16.31 25.11 -12.18
C GLN A 526 17.79 25.23 -11.80
N ARG A 527 18.44 26.35 -12.18
CA ARG A 527 19.85 26.65 -11.83
C ARG A 527 20.06 26.73 -10.32
N SER A 528 21.22 26.20 -9.91
CA SER A 528 21.62 25.79 -8.55
C SER A 528 21.88 26.92 -7.57
N GLY A 529 21.61 26.64 -6.28
CA GLY A 529 21.99 27.48 -5.15
C GLY A 529 23.51 27.50 -4.92
N PRO A 530 24.00 27.92 -3.72
CA PRO A 530 25.44 28.10 -3.47
C PRO A 530 26.28 26.81 -3.52
N ASN A 531 25.66 25.64 -3.50
CA ASN A 531 26.34 24.34 -3.60
C ASN A 531 26.26 23.82 -5.04
N GLU A 532 27.41 23.50 -5.64
CA GLU A 532 27.51 22.84 -6.95
C GLU A 532 26.79 21.48 -6.94
N THR A 533 26.02 21.20 -8.00
CA THR A 533 25.22 19.97 -8.17
C THR A 533 25.81 19.05 -9.24
N ILE A 534 25.33 17.81 -9.32
CA ILE A 534 25.69 16.89 -10.40
C ILE A 534 25.30 17.46 -11.76
N ALA A 535 24.12 18.10 -11.86
CA ALA A 535 23.67 18.76 -13.08
C ALA A 535 24.64 19.88 -13.51
N ASP A 536 25.08 20.74 -12.58
CA ASP A 536 26.06 21.79 -12.88
C ASP A 536 27.39 21.20 -13.38
N TYR A 537 27.88 20.15 -12.73
CA TYR A 537 29.12 19.49 -13.13
C TYR A 537 29.02 18.87 -14.52
N VAL A 538 27.89 18.24 -14.84
CA VAL A 538 27.63 17.66 -16.17
C VAL A 538 27.63 18.74 -17.24
N GLU A 539 26.92 19.86 -17.01
CA GLU A 539 26.84 20.99 -17.95
C GLU A 539 28.22 21.65 -18.14
N ASN A 540 28.94 21.94 -17.05
CA ASN A 540 30.21 22.65 -17.08
C ASN A 540 31.37 21.84 -17.72
N ASN A 541 31.27 20.51 -17.74
CA ASN A 541 32.33 19.62 -18.23
C ASN A 541 31.99 18.93 -19.56
N ASN A 542 30.91 19.33 -20.24
CA ASN A 542 30.45 18.71 -21.49
C ASN A 542 30.28 17.19 -21.37
N ILE A 543 29.74 16.73 -20.24
CA ILE A 543 29.46 15.31 -20.01
C ILE A 543 28.07 15.00 -20.59
N HIS A 544 27.94 13.86 -21.28
CA HIS A 544 26.63 13.40 -21.71
C HIS A 544 25.98 12.57 -20.61
N MET A 545 24.77 12.94 -20.21
CA MET A 545 23.97 12.24 -19.19
C MET A 545 22.72 11.63 -19.83
N THR A 546 22.52 10.33 -19.64
CA THR A 546 21.36 9.58 -20.15
C THR A 546 20.63 8.89 -19.00
N THR A 547 19.31 9.05 -18.93
CA THR A 547 18.47 8.30 -17.98
C THR A 547 18.45 6.82 -18.33
N ILE A 548 18.65 5.96 -17.35
CA ILE A 548 18.50 4.51 -17.48
C ILE A 548 17.18 4.12 -16.84
N THR A 549 16.40 3.30 -17.53
CA THR A 549 15.17 2.69 -17.02
C THR A 549 15.36 1.19 -16.80
N PRO A 550 14.55 0.55 -15.93
CA PRO A 550 14.64 -0.89 -15.71
C PRO A 550 14.52 -1.69 -17.01
N GLY A 551 15.40 -2.66 -17.22
CA GLY A 551 15.43 -3.49 -18.43
C GLY A 551 16.18 -2.91 -19.63
N THR A 552 16.84 -1.75 -19.48
CA THR A 552 17.73 -1.21 -20.53
C THR A 552 18.85 -2.21 -20.86
N PRO A 553 18.98 -2.70 -22.11
CA PRO A 553 20.00 -3.69 -22.45
C PRO A 553 21.43 -3.15 -22.30
N GLY A 554 22.32 -3.95 -21.72
CA GLY A 554 23.75 -3.62 -21.61
C GLY A 554 24.11 -2.67 -20.46
N THR A 555 23.16 -2.30 -19.59
CA THR A 555 23.43 -1.54 -18.37
C THR A 555 23.42 -2.46 -17.14
N PRO A 556 24.10 -2.08 -16.04
CA PRO A 556 23.98 -2.79 -14.77
C PRO A 556 22.52 -2.87 -14.30
N THR A 557 22.20 -3.94 -13.57
CA THR A 557 20.89 -4.10 -12.92
C THR A 557 20.97 -3.58 -11.50
N PHE A 558 20.03 -2.72 -11.11
CA PHE A 558 19.96 -2.11 -9.80
C PHE A 558 18.71 -2.61 -9.08
N ASP A 559 18.85 -3.63 -8.24
CA ASP A 559 17.71 -4.23 -7.55
C ASP A 559 17.56 -3.63 -6.17
N PHE A 560 16.40 -3.00 -5.95
CA PHE A 560 16.03 -2.38 -4.67
C PHE A 560 14.94 -3.21 -3.98
N PRO A 561 15.10 -3.53 -2.68
CA PRO A 561 14.10 -4.27 -1.93
C PRO A 561 12.85 -3.40 -1.68
N VAL A 562 11.69 -4.04 -1.53
CA VAL A 562 10.49 -3.41 -0.97
C VAL A 562 10.40 -3.85 0.50
N PRO A 563 10.61 -2.95 1.48
CA PRO A 563 10.50 -3.27 2.90
C PRO A 563 9.06 -3.58 3.32
N ASP A 564 8.89 -4.29 4.43
CA ASP A 564 7.55 -4.60 4.97
C ASP A 564 6.78 -3.31 5.30
N GLY A 565 5.50 -3.28 4.94
CA GLY A 565 4.67 -2.08 5.08
C GLY A 565 4.88 -1.01 4.00
N TRP A 566 5.68 -1.29 2.96
CA TRP A 566 5.86 -0.41 1.80
C TRP A 566 5.32 -1.07 0.53
N THR A 567 4.84 -0.24 -0.41
CA THR A 567 4.33 -0.70 -1.71
C THR A 567 5.02 0.03 -2.85
N ARG A 568 5.28 -0.67 -3.96
CA ARG A 568 5.83 -0.11 -5.20
C ARG A 568 4.94 1.00 -5.77
N ILE A 569 5.53 2.15 -6.08
CA ILE A 569 4.91 3.21 -6.88
C ILE A 569 4.85 2.71 -8.33
N ARG A 570 3.65 2.72 -8.94
CA ARG A 570 3.41 2.26 -10.31
C ARG A 570 3.29 3.41 -11.33
N GLU A 571 3.45 4.66 -10.90
CA GLU A 571 3.44 5.82 -11.80
C GLU A 571 4.69 5.85 -12.68
N ASN A 572 4.49 6.06 -13.99
CA ASN A 572 5.55 6.20 -14.99
C ASN A 572 6.14 7.61 -14.95
N ASP A 573 6.92 7.94 -13.92
CA ASP A 573 7.94 8.98 -14.07
C ASP A 573 9.08 8.40 -14.93
N PRO A 574 9.29 8.89 -16.17
CA PRO A 574 10.30 8.34 -17.07
C PRO A 574 11.73 8.49 -16.52
N ASP A 575 11.95 9.36 -15.53
CA ASP A 575 13.23 9.55 -14.87
C ASP A 575 13.43 8.67 -13.62
N GLN A 576 12.39 7.93 -13.21
CA GLN A 576 12.39 7.10 -12.01
C GLN A 576 12.68 5.63 -12.32
N TYR A 577 13.76 5.10 -11.74
CA TYR A 577 14.14 3.70 -11.85
C TYR A 577 13.38 2.81 -10.84
N PHE A 578 13.17 3.33 -9.63
CA PHE A 578 12.51 2.64 -8.54
C PHE A 578 11.70 3.61 -7.67
N GLY A 579 10.61 3.12 -7.06
CA GLY A 579 9.76 3.90 -6.18
C GLY A 579 8.95 3.03 -5.24
N ILE A 580 8.90 3.40 -3.97
CA ILE A 580 8.01 2.83 -2.97
C ILE A 580 7.39 3.94 -2.10
N PHE A 581 6.20 3.69 -1.57
CA PHE A 581 5.55 4.54 -0.58
C PHE A 581 5.11 3.72 0.63
N PHE A 582 4.99 4.37 1.79
CA PHE A 582 4.59 3.72 3.03
C PHE A 582 3.07 3.54 3.09
N ASN A 583 2.61 2.34 3.48
CA ASN A 583 1.20 1.95 3.41
C ASN A 583 0.33 2.59 4.49
N THR A 584 0.92 2.96 5.63
CA THR A 584 0.20 3.50 6.80
C THR A 584 0.80 4.84 7.24
N PRO A 585 0.79 5.87 6.39
CA PRO A 585 1.37 7.18 6.73
C PRO A 585 0.54 7.89 7.81
N ALA A 586 1.17 8.78 8.56
CA ALA A 586 0.46 9.66 9.48
C ALA A 586 -0.55 10.58 8.75
N ASP A 587 -0.25 10.96 7.51
CA ASP A 587 -1.16 11.69 6.61
C ASP A 587 -1.33 10.92 5.28
N LEU A 588 -2.56 10.47 4.99
CA LEU A 588 -2.88 9.72 3.77
C LEU A 588 -2.70 10.56 2.49
N GLY A 589 -2.76 11.88 2.57
CA GLY A 589 -2.53 12.77 1.43
C GLY A 589 -1.06 13.03 1.11
N ASP A 590 -0.15 12.64 2.01
CA ASP A 590 1.29 12.92 1.91
C ASP A 590 2.11 11.73 2.44
N PRO A 591 2.00 10.55 1.80
CA PRO A 591 2.72 9.37 2.25
C PRO A 591 4.24 9.57 2.11
N PRO A 592 5.05 9.06 3.06
CA PRO A 592 6.49 8.94 2.88
C PRO A 592 6.84 8.11 1.65
N LYS A 593 7.86 8.55 0.91
CA LYS A 593 8.29 7.94 -0.35
C LYS A 593 9.80 7.68 -0.34
N ILE A 594 10.20 6.58 -0.97
CA ILE A 594 11.59 6.34 -1.34
C ILE A 594 11.65 6.07 -2.83
N THR A 595 12.42 6.89 -3.55
CA THR A 595 12.59 6.81 -5.00
C THR A 595 14.06 6.61 -5.34
N ALA A 596 14.35 6.02 -6.49
CA ALA A 596 15.69 5.98 -7.04
C ALA A 596 15.70 6.33 -8.51
N THR A 597 16.70 7.11 -8.92
CA THR A 597 17.00 7.41 -10.33
C THR A 597 18.36 6.83 -10.69
N VAL A 598 18.52 6.43 -11.95
CA VAL A 598 19.79 5.91 -12.48
C VAL A 598 20.14 6.70 -13.74
N LYS A 599 21.32 7.31 -13.73
CA LYS A 599 21.85 8.08 -14.87
C LYS A 599 23.19 7.49 -15.32
N LYS A 600 23.39 7.35 -16.62
CA LYS A 600 24.66 6.99 -17.25
C LYS A 600 25.35 8.25 -17.75
N LEU A 601 26.58 8.47 -17.31
CA LEU A 601 27.43 9.59 -17.68
C LEU A 601 28.58 9.09 -18.58
N THR A 602 28.74 9.72 -19.73
CA THR A 602 29.81 9.40 -20.69
C THR A 602 30.60 10.66 -21.05
N GLY A 603 31.93 10.54 -21.12
CA GLY A 603 32.85 11.66 -21.31
C GLY A 603 34.01 11.58 -20.32
N ASN A 604 34.66 12.71 -20.06
CA ASN A 604 35.70 12.81 -19.03
C ASN A 604 35.08 13.02 -17.64
N VAL A 605 34.53 11.94 -17.09
CA VAL A 605 33.83 11.94 -15.80
C VAL A 605 34.81 11.61 -14.67
N ASP A 606 34.84 12.43 -13.62
CA ASP A 606 35.55 12.13 -12.37
C ASP A 606 34.57 11.55 -11.33
N PRO A 607 34.66 10.24 -11.02
CA PRO A 607 33.77 9.59 -10.05
C PRO A 607 33.85 10.21 -8.66
N ASN A 608 35.00 10.71 -8.20
CA ASN A 608 35.14 11.29 -6.87
C ASN A 608 34.47 12.66 -6.79
N LYS A 609 34.59 13.46 -7.84
CA LYS A 609 33.96 14.77 -7.94
C LYS A 609 32.43 14.68 -7.91
N LEU A 610 31.83 13.74 -8.65
CA LEU A 610 30.38 13.45 -8.60
C LEU A 610 29.90 13.18 -7.17
N LEU A 611 30.76 12.51 -6.45
CA LEU A 611 30.56 12.02 -5.11
C LEU A 611 30.69 13.18 -4.08
N ASP A 612 31.56 14.17 -4.32
CA ASP A 612 31.71 15.38 -3.48
C ASP A 612 30.52 16.33 -3.61
N ILE A 613 29.96 16.42 -4.82
CA ILE A 613 28.86 17.33 -5.17
C ILE A 613 27.48 16.66 -5.08
N ALA A 614 27.43 15.36 -4.78
CA ALA A 614 26.21 14.55 -4.75
C ALA A 614 25.09 15.17 -3.90
N SER A 615 25.46 15.77 -2.77
CA SER A 615 24.56 16.39 -1.81
C SER A 615 24.11 17.82 -2.18
N GLY A 616 24.64 18.39 -3.27
CA GLY A 616 24.47 19.80 -3.62
C GLY A 616 23.00 20.21 -3.79
N GLU A 617 22.20 19.37 -4.45
CA GLU A 617 20.77 19.60 -4.70
C GLU A 617 19.99 19.72 -3.39
N VAL A 618 20.18 18.78 -2.47
CA VAL A 618 19.50 18.79 -1.17
C VAL A 618 20.01 19.91 -0.26
N LYS A 619 21.31 20.20 -0.28
CA LYS A 619 21.90 21.33 0.48
C LYS A 619 21.39 22.69 0.02
N ASN A 620 20.93 22.80 -1.21
CA ASN A 620 20.33 24.02 -1.76
C ASN A 620 18.83 24.18 -1.40
N LEU A 621 18.19 23.17 -0.78
CA LEU A 621 16.79 23.28 -0.37
C LEU A 621 16.60 24.32 0.75
N THR A 622 15.48 25.04 0.68
CA THR A 622 15.17 26.09 1.67
C THR A 622 15.03 25.50 3.07
N GLY A 623 15.77 26.06 4.02
CA GLY A 623 15.73 25.62 5.42
C GLY A 623 16.36 24.24 5.64
N TYR A 624 17.18 23.75 4.71
CA TYR A 624 17.91 22.50 4.91
C TYR A 624 18.81 22.57 6.15
N ASN A 625 18.72 21.54 6.99
CA ASN A 625 19.56 21.34 8.17
C ASN A 625 19.90 19.85 8.29
N GLY A 626 21.18 19.50 8.22
CA GLY A 626 21.64 18.12 8.25
C GLY A 626 23.11 18.00 7.92
N SER A 627 23.56 16.77 7.68
CA SER A 627 24.96 16.47 7.34
C SER A 627 25.07 15.40 6.27
N ASP A 628 26.22 15.35 5.62
CA ASP A 628 26.58 14.31 4.66
C ASP A 628 27.93 13.66 5.00
N LYS A 629 28.11 12.43 4.51
CA LYS A 629 29.31 11.63 4.71
C LYS A 629 29.58 10.71 3.53
N ARG A 630 30.84 10.34 3.37
CA ARG A 630 31.25 9.23 2.50
C ARG A 630 30.78 7.89 3.06
N SER A 631 30.36 6.99 2.18
CA SER A 631 29.92 5.65 2.55
C SER A 631 30.12 4.67 1.39
N MET A 632 29.54 3.47 1.51
CA MET A 632 29.49 2.46 0.46
C MET A 632 28.09 1.85 0.39
N LEU A 633 27.66 1.48 -0.82
CA LEU A 633 26.45 0.68 -1.04
C LEU A 633 26.77 -0.45 -2.01
N SER A 634 26.43 -1.69 -1.64
CA SER A 634 26.66 -2.87 -2.48
C SER A 634 28.11 -3.01 -3.00
N GLY A 635 29.10 -2.55 -2.21
CA GLY A 635 30.51 -2.57 -2.58
C GLY A 635 31.01 -1.36 -3.40
N TYR A 636 30.14 -0.43 -3.76
CA TYR A 636 30.49 0.76 -4.54
C TYR A 636 30.57 2.02 -3.66
N PRO A 637 31.48 2.97 -3.96
CA PRO A 637 31.55 4.26 -3.29
C PRO A 637 30.23 5.05 -3.34
N SER A 638 29.82 5.62 -2.20
CA SER A 638 28.61 6.42 -2.11
C SER A 638 28.76 7.69 -1.24
N SER A 639 27.82 8.63 -1.41
CA SER A 639 27.68 9.83 -0.57
C SER A 639 26.28 9.83 0.05
N GLN A 640 26.23 9.75 1.37
CA GLN A 640 24.98 9.68 2.13
C GLN A 640 24.75 10.99 2.85
N LEU A 641 23.54 11.52 2.74
CA LEU A 641 23.06 12.73 3.39
C LEU A 641 21.78 12.43 4.16
N GLY A 642 21.61 13.06 5.31
CA GLY A 642 20.37 13.03 6.08
C GLY A 642 20.11 14.35 6.79
N GLY A 643 18.85 14.77 6.83
CA GLY A 643 18.47 16.01 7.48
C GLY A 643 16.99 16.33 7.37
N SER A 644 16.69 17.60 7.55
CA SER A 644 15.35 18.17 7.43
C SER A 644 15.37 19.37 6.49
N TYR A 645 14.28 19.66 5.81
CA TYR A 645 14.11 20.89 5.04
C TYR A 645 12.68 21.44 5.18
N ALA A 646 12.46 22.68 4.75
CA ALA A 646 11.13 23.29 4.77
C ALA A 646 10.49 23.22 3.38
N LYS A 647 9.29 22.62 3.29
CA LYS A 647 8.45 22.61 2.08
C LYS A 647 7.09 23.20 2.43
N ASN A 648 6.70 24.28 1.75
CA ASN A 648 5.44 25.00 2.01
C ASN A 648 5.24 25.40 3.49
N GLY A 649 6.34 25.72 4.19
CA GLY A 649 6.31 26.08 5.62
C GLY A 649 6.26 24.90 6.60
N VAL A 650 6.22 23.66 6.11
CA VAL A 650 6.20 22.43 6.93
C VAL A 650 7.57 21.76 6.89
N THR A 651 8.08 21.34 8.05
CA THR A 651 9.33 20.59 8.16
C THR A 651 9.16 19.17 7.63
N ARG A 652 10.01 18.77 6.69
CA ARG A 652 10.08 17.42 6.11
C ARG A 652 11.41 16.77 6.41
N MET A 653 11.39 15.46 6.59
CA MET A 653 12.60 14.65 6.66
C MET A 653 13.06 14.29 5.25
N ILE A 654 14.38 14.32 5.05
CA ILE A 654 15.01 13.96 3.79
C ILE A 654 16.27 13.15 4.06
N ALA A 655 16.46 12.08 3.30
CA ALA A 655 17.72 11.36 3.23
C ALA A 655 18.03 11.04 1.77
N GLN A 656 19.29 11.19 1.39
CA GLN A 656 19.77 10.89 0.05
C GLN A 656 20.98 9.96 0.15
N ASN A 657 21.08 8.97 -0.74
CA ASN A 657 22.30 8.21 -0.94
C ASN A 657 22.62 8.16 -2.43
N THR A 658 23.75 8.75 -2.83
CA THR A 658 24.22 8.74 -4.21
C THR A 658 25.36 7.75 -4.35
N VAL A 659 25.18 6.72 -5.18
CA VAL A 659 26.18 5.68 -5.47
C VAL A 659 26.77 5.93 -6.84
N VAL A 660 28.09 5.78 -6.97
CA VAL A 660 28.80 5.91 -8.24
C VAL A 660 29.47 4.60 -8.60
N THR A 661 29.16 4.07 -9.78
CA THR A 661 29.74 2.82 -10.28
C THR A 661 30.46 3.04 -11.60
N ASP A 662 31.70 2.60 -11.70
CA ASP A 662 32.52 2.76 -12.91
C ASP A 662 32.56 1.46 -13.73
N LYS A 663 32.39 1.60 -15.05
CA LYS A 663 32.31 0.51 -16.04
C LYS A 663 32.97 0.95 -17.36
N LYS A 664 33.34 -0.03 -18.20
CA LYS A 664 34.02 0.22 -19.48
C LYS A 664 33.25 1.12 -20.44
N ASP A 665 31.93 1.22 -20.30
CA ASP A 665 31.03 1.93 -21.20
C ASP A 665 30.47 3.25 -20.62
N GLY A 666 30.89 3.64 -19.42
CA GLY A 666 30.50 4.90 -18.76
C GLY A 666 30.43 4.79 -17.23
N VAL A 667 30.22 5.93 -16.58
CA VAL A 667 30.01 6.02 -15.13
C VAL A 667 28.51 6.06 -14.85
N TYR A 668 28.02 5.23 -13.96
CA TYR A 668 26.61 5.24 -13.56
C TYR A 668 26.46 5.90 -12.19
N VAL A 669 25.45 6.77 -12.08
CA VAL A 669 25.08 7.48 -10.86
C VAL A 669 23.69 7.01 -10.46
N VAL A 670 23.58 6.45 -9.26
CA VAL A 670 22.32 6.02 -8.66
C VAL A 670 21.99 6.98 -7.52
N GLN A 671 20.91 7.75 -7.64
CA GLN A 671 20.46 8.62 -6.55
C GLN A 671 19.21 8.02 -5.91
N ILE A 672 19.34 7.61 -4.64
CA ILE A 672 18.22 7.13 -3.83
C ILE A 672 17.79 8.28 -2.92
N LEU A 673 16.52 8.68 -3.00
CA LEU A 673 15.93 9.76 -2.23
C LEU A 673 14.79 9.24 -1.37
N ALA A 674 14.85 9.47 -0.06
CA ALA A 674 13.80 9.18 0.89
C ALA A 674 13.27 10.50 1.46
N GLU A 675 11.96 10.74 1.40
CA GLU A 675 11.34 11.92 1.98
C GLU A 675 9.98 11.62 2.62
N GLY A 676 9.60 12.41 3.62
CA GLY A 676 8.29 12.31 4.26
C GLY A 676 8.10 13.30 5.40
N ALA A 677 6.93 13.26 6.03
CA ALA A 677 6.62 14.07 7.20
C ALA A 677 7.50 13.67 8.40
N ALA A 678 7.72 14.61 9.33
CA ALA A 678 8.48 14.34 10.55
C ALA A 678 7.83 13.25 11.44
N ALA A 679 6.50 13.08 11.37
CA ALA A 679 5.77 12.05 12.09
C ALA A 679 6.15 10.62 11.63
N ASP A 680 6.56 10.45 10.37
CA ASP A 680 6.87 9.14 9.79
C ASP A 680 8.36 8.81 9.77
N THR A 681 9.15 9.54 10.57
CA THR A 681 10.62 9.41 10.60
C THR A 681 11.08 7.97 10.88
N ASP A 682 10.41 7.26 11.78
CA ASP A 682 10.82 5.92 12.18
C ASP A 682 10.55 4.90 11.07
N ALA A 683 9.45 5.04 10.35
CA ALA A 683 9.15 4.23 9.15
C ALA A 683 10.21 4.46 8.05
N LEU A 684 10.57 5.72 7.80
CA LEU A 684 11.63 6.07 6.84
C LEU A 684 13.00 5.50 7.24
N LYS A 685 13.36 5.56 8.53
CA LYS A 685 14.62 4.98 9.04
C LYS A 685 14.66 3.46 8.90
N ALA A 686 13.57 2.77 9.25
CA ALA A 686 13.49 1.32 9.09
C ALA A 686 13.62 0.90 7.62
N ALA A 687 12.89 1.58 6.72
CA ALA A 687 12.90 1.30 5.29
C ALA A 687 14.26 1.58 4.63
N THR A 688 14.88 2.73 4.94
CA THR A 688 16.21 3.06 4.43
C THR A 688 17.28 2.08 4.94
N GLY A 689 17.13 1.58 6.17
CA GLY A 689 17.99 0.51 6.71
C GLY A 689 17.93 -0.77 5.85
N VAL A 690 16.72 -1.23 5.50
CA VAL A 690 16.52 -2.40 4.63
C VAL A 690 17.07 -2.16 3.22
N ILE A 691 16.86 -0.96 2.64
CA ILE A 691 17.41 -0.60 1.33
C ILE A 691 18.93 -0.64 1.36
N VAL A 692 19.57 -0.07 2.37
CA VAL A 692 21.04 -0.10 2.48
C VAL A 692 21.57 -1.53 2.61
N GLN A 693 20.85 -2.39 3.33
CA GLN A 693 21.29 -3.77 3.58
C GLN A 693 21.10 -4.71 2.38
N LYS A 694 19.98 -4.57 1.65
CA LYS A 694 19.55 -5.55 0.65
C LYS A 694 19.61 -5.06 -0.79
N THR A 695 19.97 -3.80 -1.06
CA THR A 695 20.19 -3.34 -2.44
C THR A 695 21.34 -4.12 -3.08
N THR A 696 21.14 -4.60 -4.29
CA THR A 696 22.17 -5.27 -5.08
C THR A 696 22.39 -4.55 -6.40
N ILE A 697 23.66 -4.32 -6.72
CA ILE A 697 24.08 -3.74 -7.99
C ILE A 697 24.83 -4.82 -8.74
N THR A 698 24.20 -5.34 -9.80
CA THR A 698 24.76 -6.43 -10.61
C THR A 698 25.34 -5.84 -11.89
N PRO A 699 26.66 -5.96 -12.11
CA PRO A 699 27.36 -5.32 -13.22
C PRO A 699 26.88 -5.79 -14.59
#